data_AF-A0A8T5Y2X6-F1
#
_entry.id   AF-A0A8T5Y2X6-F1
#
_cell.length_a   1.000
_cell.length_b   1.000
_cell.length_c   1.000
_cell.angle_alpha   90.00
_cell.angle_beta   90.00
_cell.angle_gamma   90.00
#
_symmetry.space_group_name_H-M   'P 1'
#
loop_
_entity.id
_entity.type
_entity.pdbx_description
1 polymer ?
#
loop_
_entity_poly.entity_id
_entity_poly.type
_entity_poly.pdbx_seq_one_letter_code
_entity_poly.pdbx_strand_id
1 'polypeptide(L)'
;MSNQKEPKMLKPALDYARRGWSVVPLYGIRKTEDGKLICNCKAGAACKSPGKHPWVSWVDYQKRRATQDEIRKWWFDRPASNIGIITGAISGIIVLDVDGAEGAKTLKNGKYLTPPTVISNTGRGWHYIYKHPGGDCRNFAGKIGETILPSVDFRGDGGLIVAPPSRHYTGNWYEWGMAPDMHPVGNAPEWLISKIREHVAKGQSGGGRTLTQNDWASKITQGARDVELTRRAGSLLVKMPPAEVMPMLMAWNQKHCDPPLTETEVQKIVDSIAKKQAAKPADPRAGNATPAKKVTVSETGAQLEDGERLVKELKSRAESKPKDVVKELLADQKAIGALAMVAHQRQNVIELTWAELRDAGVLSRDVQALQRAVNQEKAKLRHIRLANKDEKRELIKVSQVVQNAPCPESAVIPDGWHLAPHCVAKLKTRASRDGGEDEIVLEDVCSAPVVITGRLRDIADGNEHTRIAWLRDGHWQSYTVERKTLANSRSIVELAALGLPVTSSNAAGQVDYLAAFEAANIEHLPRARVTSQLGWVGKDGSQGFLWGRRLLCPDGETVAALDIDDVPPSEWKDHISFRGADSGDEQIADAFCSAGTLDGWRQAVAPLANYPRAMLAVYAALAPPLLAILGAPNFVADWAYGTSTGKTTVLRVAASCWGNPDERADGSALWSWDVTPVWVEQTCRILNGLPLILDDTKRARRPANVAKILYDVTSGRGRGRGSLKGMRRTGTWSTVLLSSGEASAVSFTQDGGTRARVLTLWGAPFGAANEETGQVVQGIENGVKANYGEPGKVLVQWLLKNRPMWPKIKEAYKNAQADYLDRSSGNSIAGRLAAYFAVLQVVADIADVALKLPWDFQDPVAQVWEQLINEAEEGDRAKSALDNVFSWAVANQRQFCGRAPTGLYGPTSNISYAGRWDSGSDWEWIGFFPHKLKEILENQGYESDPVIRVWRERDWIETDAGENKRMTKRVRCEGNLVRMIIVRRDALDINDDIGNNDILD
;
A
#
# COMPACT_ATOMS: atom_id res chain seq x y z
N MET A 1 -65.82 -7.33 -1.69
CA MET A 1 -65.42 -6.40 -2.77
C MET A 1 -64.61 -7.18 -3.78
N SER A 2 -65.12 -7.24 -5.02
CA SER A 2 -64.48 -7.59 -6.31
C SER A 2 -63.39 -8.67 -6.33
N ASN A 3 -63.71 -9.77 -7.02
CA ASN A 3 -62.90 -10.93 -7.37
C ASN A 3 -61.69 -10.55 -8.27
N GLN A 4 -60.75 -9.73 -7.77
CA GLN A 4 -59.53 -9.37 -8.50
C GLN A 4 -58.60 -10.57 -8.56
N LYS A 5 -58.49 -11.15 -9.76
CA LYS A 5 -57.58 -12.25 -10.07
C LYS A 5 -56.16 -11.87 -9.67
N GLU A 6 -55.51 -12.67 -8.83
CA GLU A 6 -54.14 -12.43 -8.37
C GLU A 6 -53.19 -12.23 -9.57
N PRO A 7 -52.35 -11.17 -9.58
CA PRO A 7 -51.44 -10.93 -10.69
C PRO A 7 -50.53 -12.13 -10.96
N LYS A 8 -50.49 -12.61 -12.20
CA LYS A 8 -49.76 -13.83 -12.60
C LYS A 8 -48.28 -13.85 -12.16
N MET A 9 -47.64 -12.69 -12.09
CA MET A 9 -46.23 -12.53 -11.75
C MET A 9 -45.96 -12.35 -10.25
N LEU A 10 -47.00 -12.15 -9.43
CA LEU A 10 -46.85 -11.88 -7.99
C LEU A 10 -46.31 -13.09 -7.23
N LYS A 11 -46.89 -14.27 -7.44
CA LYS A 11 -46.45 -15.51 -6.76
C LYS A 11 -44.96 -15.83 -7.03
N PRO A 12 -44.47 -15.85 -8.29
CA PRO A 12 -43.04 -16.03 -8.56
C PRO A 12 -42.15 -14.93 -7.95
N ALA A 13 -42.58 -13.67 -7.97
CA ALA A 13 -41.84 -12.57 -7.35
C ALA A 13 -41.67 -12.76 -5.83
N LEU A 14 -42.73 -13.20 -5.14
CA LEU A 14 -42.67 -13.53 -3.71
C LEU A 14 -41.82 -14.78 -3.42
N ASP A 15 -41.84 -15.78 -4.31
CA ASP A 15 -40.98 -16.96 -4.20
C ASP A 15 -39.49 -16.59 -4.26
N TYR A 16 -39.10 -15.68 -5.17
CA TYR A 16 -37.71 -15.18 -5.25
C TYR A 16 -37.31 -14.39 -4.00
N ALA A 17 -38.21 -13.53 -3.50
CA ALA A 17 -37.95 -12.79 -2.26
C ALA A 17 -37.75 -13.72 -1.06
N ARG A 18 -38.54 -14.80 -0.95
CA ARG A 18 -38.41 -15.83 0.10
C ARG A 18 -37.09 -16.59 0.02
N ARG A 19 -36.50 -16.71 -1.17
CA ARG A 19 -35.16 -17.30 -1.39
C ARG A 19 -34.02 -16.35 -1.05
N GLY A 20 -34.33 -15.13 -0.61
CA GLY A 20 -33.34 -14.11 -0.28
C GLY A 20 -32.82 -13.34 -1.48
N TRP A 21 -33.52 -13.35 -2.62
CA TRP A 21 -33.17 -12.51 -3.76
C TRP A 21 -33.88 -11.15 -3.68
N SER A 22 -33.17 -10.07 -4.01
CA SER A 22 -33.71 -8.72 -4.03
C SER A 22 -34.52 -8.50 -5.30
N VAL A 23 -35.84 -8.38 -5.15
CA VAL A 23 -36.81 -8.32 -6.25
C VAL A 23 -37.28 -6.88 -6.47
N VAL A 24 -37.36 -6.47 -7.73
CA VAL A 24 -37.91 -5.18 -8.17
C VAL A 24 -38.83 -5.33 -9.39
N PRO A 25 -39.86 -4.48 -9.52
CA PRO A 25 -40.81 -4.57 -10.63
C PRO A 25 -40.26 -3.84 -11.87
N LEU A 26 -40.28 -4.53 -13.00
CA LEU A 26 -39.87 -4.00 -14.29
C LEU A 26 -41.09 -3.65 -15.14
N TYR A 27 -40.92 -2.70 -16.07
CA TYR A 27 -41.95 -2.50 -17.08
C TYR A 27 -42.14 -3.81 -17.85
N GLY A 28 -43.38 -4.12 -18.20
CA GLY A 28 -43.74 -5.31 -18.95
C GLY A 28 -43.90 -5.04 -20.44
N ILE A 29 -44.39 -6.06 -21.15
CA ILE A 29 -44.65 -6.01 -22.59
C ILE A 29 -46.17 -6.07 -22.82
N ARG A 30 -46.69 -5.11 -23.58
CA ARG A 30 -48.09 -5.09 -24.02
C ARG A 30 -48.18 -5.28 -25.54
N LYS A 31 -49.28 -5.87 -25.99
CA LYS A 31 -49.59 -6.02 -27.42
C LYS A 31 -50.43 -4.82 -27.86
N THR A 32 -50.05 -4.16 -28.95
CA THR A 32 -50.86 -3.10 -29.57
C THR A 32 -51.99 -3.73 -30.39
N GLU A 33 -52.97 -2.92 -30.81
CA GLU A 33 -54.09 -3.35 -31.67
C GLU A 33 -53.58 -4.01 -32.96
N ASP A 34 -52.52 -3.45 -33.58
CA ASP A 34 -51.84 -4.02 -34.76
C ASP A 34 -50.99 -5.28 -34.48
N GLY A 35 -51.06 -5.82 -33.26
CA GLY A 35 -50.38 -7.05 -32.87
C GLY A 35 -48.89 -6.91 -32.52
N LYS A 36 -48.31 -5.71 -32.58
CA LYS A 36 -46.90 -5.45 -32.21
C LYS A 36 -46.70 -5.50 -30.69
N LEU A 37 -45.59 -6.07 -30.25
CA LEU A 37 -45.21 -6.13 -28.83
C LEU A 37 -44.30 -4.96 -28.47
N ILE A 38 -44.76 -4.12 -27.54
CA ILE A 38 -44.04 -2.91 -27.10
C ILE A 38 -43.94 -2.84 -25.58
N CYS A 39 -43.03 -2.03 -25.07
CA CYS A 39 -42.93 -1.79 -23.64
C CYS A 39 -44.17 -1.05 -23.11
N ASN A 40 -44.62 -1.35 -21.90
CA ASN A 40 -45.71 -0.63 -21.24
C ASN A 40 -45.27 0.64 -20.50
N CYS A 41 -44.03 1.11 -20.71
CA CYS A 41 -43.56 2.42 -20.25
C CYS A 41 -44.07 3.56 -21.15
N LYS A 42 -43.86 4.81 -20.72
CA LYS A 42 -44.31 6.00 -21.47
C LYS A 42 -43.71 6.08 -22.89
N ALA A 43 -42.50 5.56 -23.09
CA ALA A 43 -41.82 5.57 -24.39
C ALA A 43 -42.38 4.53 -25.38
N GLY A 44 -43.15 3.53 -24.92
CA GLY A 44 -43.82 2.56 -25.78
C GLY A 44 -42.89 1.88 -26.78
N ALA A 45 -43.20 2.05 -28.08
CA ALA A 45 -42.42 1.51 -29.19
C ALA A 45 -41.01 2.10 -29.31
N ALA A 46 -40.77 3.32 -28.79
CA ALA A 46 -39.47 3.98 -28.80
C ALA A 46 -38.58 3.61 -27.59
N CYS A 47 -39.01 2.66 -26.75
CA CYS A 47 -38.25 2.23 -25.59
C CYS A 47 -36.94 1.53 -26.02
N LYS A 48 -35.80 2.00 -25.50
CA LYS A 48 -34.47 1.44 -25.79
C LYS A 48 -34.19 0.10 -25.09
N SER A 49 -34.94 -0.26 -24.04
CA SER A 49 -34.76 -1.53 -23.31
C SER A 49 -36.10 -2.17 -22.95
N PRO A 50 -36.94 -2.53 -23.95
CA PRO A 50 -38.32 -2.94 -23.71
C PRO A 50 -38.42 -4.11 -22.73
N GLY A 51 -39.15 -3.91 -21.63
CA GLY A 51 -39.41 -4.97 -20.67
C GLY A 51 -38.28 -5.27 -19.67
N LYS A 52 -37.15 -4.51 -19.72
CA LYS A 52 -35.91 -4.80 -18.99
C LYS A 52 -35.47 -3.71 -18.01
N HIS A 53 -36.30 -2.68 -17.78
CA HIS A 53 -35.95 -1.57 -16.89
C HIS A 53 -37.02 -1.36 -15.80
N PRO A 54 -36.62 -0.97 -14.58
CA PRO A 54 -37.53 -0.78 -13.46
C PRO A 54 -38.39 0.47 -13.66
N TRP A 55 -39.59 0.44 -13.08
CA TRP A 55 -40.49 1.60 -12.99
C TRP A 55 -40.54 2.24 -11.62
N VAL A 56 -39.82 1.66 -10.66
CA VAL A 56 -39.52 2.23 -9.34
C VAL A 56 -38.06 2.67 -9.28
N SER A 57 -37.74 3.59 -8.37
CA SER A 57 -36.33 3.85 -8.03
C SER A 57 -35.76 2.59 -7.38
N TRP A 58 -34.84 1.93 -8.09
CA TRP A 58 -34.29 0.64 -7.67
C TRP A 58 -32.96 0.75 -6.92
N VAL A 59 -32.40 1.96 -6.81
CA VAL A 59 -31.07 2.22 -6.19
C VAL A 59 -31.06 1.79 -4.72
N ASP A 60 -32.13 2.06 -3.99
CA ASP A 60 -32.24 1.66 -2.58
C ASP A 60 -32.30 0.13 -2.43
N TYR A 61 -32.91 -0.56 -3.39
CA TYR A 61 -33.04 -2.01 -3.38
C TYR A 61 -31.73 -2.74 -3.74
N GLN A 62 -30.68 -2.00 -4.11
CA GLN A 62 -29.31 -2.51 -4.18
C GLN A 62 -28.65 -2.61 -2.79
N LYS A 63 -29.19 -1.92 -1.78
CA LYS A 63 -28.68 -1.88 -0.40
C LYS A 63 -29.59 -2.59 0.61
N ARG A 64 -30.91 -2.67 0.33
CA ARG A 64 -31.89 -3.39 1.14
C ARG A 64 -32.79 -4.27 0.26
N ARG A 65 -33.40 -5.32 0.81
CA ARG A 65 -34.41 -6.11 0.09
C ARG A 65 -35.79 -5.48 0.25
N ALA A 66 -36.64 -5.62 -0.76
CA ALA A 66 -38.03 -5.20 -0.69
C ALA A 66 -38.82 -6.11 0.28
N THR A 67 -39.75 -5.54 1.03
CA THR A 67 -40.66 -6.31 1.88
C THR A 67 -41.73 -7.02 1.02
N GLN A 68 -42.36 -8.06 1.55
CA GLN A 68 -43.44 -8.74 0.82
C GLN A 68 -44.62 -7.81 0.52
N ASP A 69 -44.87 -6.81 1.37
CA ASP A 69 -45.95 -5.85 1.18
C ASP A 69 -45.61 -4.82 0.10
N GLU A 70 -44.35 -4.37 0.02
CA GLU A 70 -43.85 -3.57 -1.11
C GLU A 70 -44.05 -4.35 -2.43
N ILE A 71 -43.67 -5.63 -2.46
CA ILE A 71 -43.82 -6.50 -3.64
C ILE A 71 -45.29 -6.69 -4.01
N ARG A 72 -46.17 -7.00 -3.05
CA ARG A 72 -47.61 -7.12 -3.30
C ARG A 72 -48.15 -5.83 -3.89
N LYS A 73 -47.87 -4.69 -3.26
CA LYS A 73 -48.31 -3.38 -3.72
C LYS A 73 -47.92 -3.13 -5.18
N TRP A 74 -46.67 -3.41 -5.55
CA TRP A 74 -46.20 -3.17 -6.92
C TRP A 74 -46.95 -3.96 -7.98
N TRP A 75 -47.22 -5.24 -7.72
CA TRP A 75 -47.92 -6.09 -8.70
C TRP A 75 -49.43 -5.89 -8.68
N PHE A 76 -50.03 -5.37 -7.60
CA PHE A 76 -51.41 -4.88 -7.64
C PHE A 76 -51.52 -3.54 -8.39
N ASP A 77 -50.56 -2.63 -8.21
CA ASP A 77 -50.52 -1.35 -8.91
C ASP A 77 -50.29 -1.54 -10.43
N ARG A 78 -49.44 -2.50 -10.80
CA ARG A 78 -49.12 -2.83 -12.20
C ARG A 78 -49.03 -4.35 -12.41
N PRO A 79 -50.17 -5.04 -12.63
CA PRO A 79 -50.23 -6.51 -12.76
C PRO A 79 -49.41 -7.10 -13.91
N ALA A 80 -49.18 -6.30 -14.95
CA ALA A 80 -48.41 -6.69 -16.14
C ALA A 80 -46.90 -6.43 -16.01
N SER A 81 -46.37 -6.24 -14.81
CA SER A 81 -44.93 -5.99 -14.58
C SER A 81 -44.11 -7.27 -14.78
N ASN A 82 -42.96 -7.13 -15.44
CA ASN A 82 -41.92 -8.16 -15.45
C ASN A 82 -41.18 -8.17 -14.10
N ILE A 83 -40.47 -9.26 -13.81
CA ILE A 83 -39.74 -9.48 -12.56
C ILE A 83 -38.25 -9.19 -12.79
N GLY A 84 -37.69 -8.30 -11.99
CA GLY A 84 -36.24 -8.03 -11.94
C GLY A 84 -35.64 -8.58 -10.65
N ILE A 85 -34.45 -9.18 -10.76
CA ILE A 85 -33.63 -9.58 -9.62
C ILE A 85 -32.33 -8.77 -9.65
N ILE A 86 -32.05 -8.06 -8.56
CA ILE A 86 -30.79 -7.32 -8.39
C ILE A 86 -29.71 -8.33 -8.03
N THR A 87 -28.62 -8.35 -8.78
CA THR A 87 -27.47 -9.25 -8.57
C THR A 87 -26.47 -8.65 -7.58
N GLY A 88 -25.53 -9.47 -7.10
CA GLY A 88 -24.51 -9.08 -6.13
C GLY A 88 -24.74 -9.61 -4.73
N ALA A 89 -23.96 -9.10 -3.78
CA ALA A 89 -24.01 -9.46 -2.37
C ALA A 89 -25.42 -9.40 -1.77
N ILE A 90 -26.25 -8.43 -2.20
CA ILE A 90 -27.63 -8.27 -1.71
C ILE A 90 -28.51 -9.50 -1.96
N SER A 91 -28.30 -10.22 -3.06
CA SER A 91 -29.02 -11.45 -3.42
C SER A 91 -28.17 -12.71 -3.25
N GLY A 92 -26.89 -12.57 -2.86
CA GLY A 92 -25.94 -13.67 -2.76
C GLY A 92 -25.64 -14.38 -4.08
N ILE A 93 -25.88 -13.73 -5.22
CA ILE A 93 -25.69 -14.33 -6.56
C ILE A 93 -24.95 -13.40 -7.52
N ILE A 94 -24.21 -13.99 -8.46
CA ILE A 94 -23.65 -13.34 -9.64
C ILE A 94 -24.14 -14.08 -10.89
N VAL A 95 -24.17 -13.42 -12.05
CA VAL A 95 -24.75 -14.00 -13.26
C VAL A 95 -23.83 -13.81 -14.46
N LEU A 96 -23.63 -14.88 -15.21
CA LEU A 96 -23.02 -14.87 -16.54
C LEU A 96 -24.15 -14.85 -17.58
N ASP A 97 -24.27 -13.75 -18.32
CA ASP A 97 -25.31 -13.50 -19.32
C ASP A 97 -24.75 -13.80 -20.72
N VAL A 98 -25.12 -14.95 -21.27
CA VAL A 98 -24.57 -15.50 -22.51
C VAL A 98 -25.50 -15.18 -23.68
N ASP A 99 -25.04 -14.35 -24.62
CA ASP A 99 -25.82 -13.91 -25.78
C ASP A 99 -25.84 -14.97 -26.88
N GLY A 100 -26.81 -15.89 -26.79
CA GLY A 100 -27.16 -16.83 -27.86
C GLY A 100 -26.01 -17.72 -28.34
N ALA A 101 -26.07 -18.10 -29.62
CA ALA A 101 -25.12 -19.05 -30.20
C ALA A 101 -23.66 -18.52 -30.22
N GLU A 102 -23.46 -17.21 -30.33
CA GLU A 102 -22.12 -16.60 -30.36
C GLU A 102 -21.47 -16.59 -28.97
N GLY A 103 -22.24 -16.31 -27.91
CA GLY A 103 -21.75 -16.45 -26.53
C GLY A 103 -21.41 -17.91 -26.19
N ALA A 104 -22.25 -18.86 -26.61
CA ALA A 104 -22.00 -20.29 -26.42
C ALA A 104 -20.74 -20.78 -27.16
N LYS A 105 -20.51 -20.33 -28.40
CA LYS A 105 -19.25 -20.59 -29.14
C LYS A 105 -18.05 -20.01 -28.41
N THR A 106 -18.17 -18.81 -27.84
CA THR A 106 -17.08 -18.16 -27.11
C THR A 106 -16.65 -18.98 -25.90
N LEU A 107 -17.62 -19.47 -25.11
CA LEU A 107 -17.34 -20.36 -23.97
C LEU A 107 -16.69 -21.68 -24.42
N LYS A 108 -17.20 -22.28 -25.51
CA LYS A 108 -16.68 -23.54 -26.05
C LYS A 108 -15.26 -23.42 -26.61
N ASN A 109 -14.99 -22.39 -27.42
CA ASN A 109 -13.70 -22.18 -28.07
C ASN A 109 -12.61 -21.80 -27.05
N GLY A 110 -12.96 -21.01 -26.03
CA GLY A 110 -12.06 -20.68 -24.92
C GLY A 110 -11.88 -21.79 -23.90
N LYS A 111 -12.54 -22.95 -24.07
CA LYS A 111 -12.59 -24.06 -23.10
C LYS A 111 -13.02 -23.62 -21.69
N TYR A 112 -13.89 -22.61 -21.61
CA TYR A 112 -14.42 -22.08 -20.35
C TYR A 112 -15.54 -22.99 -19.84
N LEU A 113 -15.22 -23.85 -18.88
CA LEU A 113 -16.18 -24.77 -18.28
C LEU A 113 -17.20 -24.00 -17.43
N THR A 114 -18.49 -24.21 -17.70
CA THR A 114 -19.60 -23.73 -16.87
C THR A 114 -20.12 -24.90 -16.03
N PRO A 115 -19.65 -25.07 -14.77
CA PRO A 115 -20.13 -26.15 -13.92
C PRO A 115 -21.65 -26.03 -13.68
N PRO A 116 -22.34 -27.15 -13.37
CA PRO A 116 -23.78 -27.17 -13.20
C PRO A 116 -24.28 -26.15 -12.19
N THR A 117 -25.29 -25.36 -12.59
CA THR A 117 -25.91 -24.35 -11.74
C THR A 117 -27.34 -24.04 -12.21
N VAL A 118 -28.02 -23.12 -11.54
CA VAL A 118 -29.33 -22.61 -11.95
C VAL A 118 -29.20 -21.81 -13.26
N ILE A 119 -30.03 -22.14 -14.25
CA ILE A 119 -29.97 -21.54 -15.59
C ILE A 119 -31.35 -21.02 -15.99
N SER A 120 -31.44 -19.76 -16.38
CA SER A 120 -32.63 -19.20 -17.02
C SER A 120 -32.41 -19.01 -18.52
N ASN A 121 -33.34 -19.51 -19.32
CA ASN A 121 -33.44 -19.23 -20.75
C ASN A 121 -33.98 -17.81 -20.93
N THR A 122 -33.23 -16.97 -21.65
CA THR A 122 -33.63 -15.61 -21.99
C THR A 122 -34.29 -15.58 -23.36
N GLY A 123 -34.79 -14.42 -23.79
CA GLY A 123 -35.38 -14.29 -25.12
C GLY A 123 -34.43 -14.63 -26.29
N ARG A 124 -33.11 -14.66 -26.07
CA ARG A 124 -32.08 -14.91 -27.10
C ARG A 124 -30.85 -15.70 -26.62
N GLY A 125 -30.77 -16.12 -25.35
CA GLY A 125 -29.57 -16.68 -24.74
C GLY A 125 -29.82 -17.30 -23.36
N TRP A 126 -28.82 -17.29 -22.47
CA TRP A 126 -28.90 -17.96 -21.16
C TRP A 126 -28.27 -17.13 -20.04
N HIS A 127 -28.91 -17.12 -18.87
CA HIS A 127 -28.31 -16.66 -17.62
C HIS A 127 -27.81 -17.85 -16.81
N TYR A 128 -26.50 -17.97 -16.59
CA TYR A 128 -25.93 -18.91 -15.62
C TYR A 128 -25.76 -18.19 -14.29
N ILE A 129 -26.50 -18.63 -13.26
CA ILE A 129 -26.56 -17.97 -11.97
C ILE A 129 -25.66 -18.71 -10.99
N TYR A 130 -24.63 -18.07 -10.43
CA TYR A 130 -23.70 -18.65 -9.46
C TYR A 130 -23.81 -17.96 -8.11
N LYS A 131 -23.35 -18.62 -7.05
CA LYS A 131 -23.20 -18.02 -5.72
C LYS A 131 -22.20 -16.88 -5.79
N HIS A 132 -22.50 -15.80 -5.09
CA HIS A 132 -21.57 -14.69 -4.93
C HIS A 132 -20.33 -15.16 -4.16
N PRO A 133 -19.11 -15.06 -4.69
CA PRO A 133 -17.90 -15.63 -4.08
C PRO A 133 -17.38 -14.83 -2.87
N GLY A 134 -18.01 -13.70 -2.56
CA GLY A 134 -17.52 -12.74 -1.57
C GLY A 134 -16.50 -11.77 -2.18
N GLY A 135 -16.16 -10.72 -1.45
CA GLY A 135 -15.28 -9.65 -1.97
C GLY A 135 -15.95 -8.73 -3.00
N ASP A 136 -15.14 -7.94 -3.71
CA ASP A 136 -15.62 -6.96 -4.70
C ASP A 136 -15.97 -7.65 -6.02
N CYS A 137 -17.27 -7.72 -6.34
CA CYS A 137 -17.77 -8.27 -7.60
C CYS A 137 -18.56 -7.19 -8.36
N ARG A 138 -18.09 -5.94 -8.40
CA ARG A 138 -18.77 -4.82 -9.08
C ARG A 138 -19.25 -5.18 -10.50
N ASN A 139 -20.49 -4.82 -10.82
CA ASN A 139 -21.07 -5.04 -12.16
C ASN A 139 -20.35 -4.22 -13.23
N PHE A 140 -19.96 -4.84 -14.35
CA PHE A 140 -19.31 -4.16 -15.48
C PHE A 140 -19.95 -4.40 -16.87
N ALA A 141 -21.07 -5.12 -16.95
CA ALA A 141 -21.83 -5.21 -18.21
C ALA A 141 -22.48 -3.88 -18.63
N GLY A 142 -22.38 -3.53 -19.92
CA GLY A 142 -23.10 -2.40 -20.54
C GLY A 142 -22.27 -1.17 -20.90
N LYS A 143 -20.93 -1.22 -20.83
CA LYS A 143 -20.03 -0.23 -21.45
C LYS A 143 -19.49 -0.77 -22.77
N ILE A 144 -19.47 0.06 -23.81
CA ILE A 144 -18.95 -0.32 -25.14
C ILE A 144 -17.49 -0.78 -24.96
N GLY A 145 -17.21 -2.07 -25.20
CA GLY A 145 -15.88 -2.67 -25.16
C GLY A 145 -15.49 -3.39 -23.87
N GLU A 146 -16.36 -3.50 -22.85
CA GLU A 146 -16.06 -4.17 -21.57
C GLU A 146 -17.02 -5.35 -21.28
N THR A 147 -17.09 -6.33 -22.18
CA THR A 147 -17.74 -7.63 -21.88
C THR A 147 -16.73 -8.56 -21.19
N ILE A 148 -17.18 -9.54 -20.39
CA ILE A 148 -16.23 -10.44 -19.70
C ILE A 148 -15.53 -11.37 -20.71
N LEU A 149 -16.26 -11.77 -21.75
CA LEU A 149 -15.78 -12.40 -22.97
C LEU A 149 -16.62 -11.86 -24.14
N PRO A 150 -16.19 -12.00 -25.41
CA PRO A 150 -17.02 -11.64 -26.56
C PRO A 150 -18.42 -12.28 -26.48
N SER A 151 -19.49 -11.47 -26.60
CA SER A 151 -20.88 -11.92 -26.50
C SER A 151 -21.25 -12.65 -25.18
N VAL A 152 -20.51 -12.38 -24.10
CA VAL A 152 -20.81 -12.85 -22.75
C VAL A 152 -20.64 -11.69 -21.76
N ASP A 153 -21.71 -11.36 -21.06
CA ASP A 153 -21.78 -10.28 -20.09
C ASP A 153 -21.72 -10.80 -18.64
N PHE A 154 -21.21 -9.96 -17.74
CA PHE A 154 -21.15 -10.26 -16.31
C PHE A 154 -22.07 -9.32 -15.49
N ARG A 155 -22.94 -9.92 -14.67
CA ARG A 155 -23.81 -9.20 -13.72
C ARG A 155 -23.36 -9.48 -12.29
N GLY A 156 -22.80 -8.45 -11.67
CA GLY A 156 -22.25 -8.47 -10.32
C GLY A 156 -22.98 -7.53 -9.36
N ASP A 157 -22.28 -6.93 -8.42
CA ASP A 157 -22.83 -5.97 -7.45
C ASP A 157 -23.47 -4.77 -8.13
N GLY A 158 -24.73 -4.50 -7.80
CA GLY A 158 -25.54 -3.44 -8.40
C GLY A 158 -26.03 -3.75 -9.81
N GLY A 159 -25.86 -4.98 -10.29
CA GLY A 159 -26.44 -5.47 -11.55
C GLY A 159 -27.91 -5.88 -11.43
N LEU A 160 -28.55 -6.16 -12.55
CA LEU A 160 -29.97 -6.53 -12.64
C LEU A 160 -30.17 -7.55 -13.76
N ILE A 161 -30.93 -8.61 -13.49
CA ILE A 161 -31.42 -9.56 -14.50
C ILE A 161 -32.95 -9.59 -14.56
N VAL A 162 -33.49 -9.98 -15.71
CA VAL A 162 -34.92 -10.28 -15.87
C VAL A 162 -35.15 -11.76 -15.53
N ALA A 163 -36.09 -12.05 -14.64
CA ALA A 163 -36.33 -13.39 -14.10
C ALA A 163 -37.56 -14.07 -14.72
N PRO A 164 -37.58 -15.41 -14.86
CA PRO A 164 -38.79 -16.16 -15.22
C PRO A 164 -39.95 -15.92 -14.26
N PRO A 165 -41.23 -15.93 -14.69
CA PRO A 165 -41.69 -16.12 -16.06
C PRO A 165 -41.96 -14.79 -16.78
N SER A 166 -41.02 -13.83 -16.75
CA SER A 166 -41.17 -12.53 -17.43
C SER A 166 -41.28 -12.66 -18.95
N ARG A 167 -41.78 -11.62 -19.63
CA ARG A 167 -41.96 -11.62 -21.10
C ARG A 167 -40.93 -10.74 -21.81
N HIS A 168 -40.30 -11.28 -22.85
CA HIS A 168 -39.41 -10.53 -23.74
C HIS A 168 -40.20 -9.83 -24.87
N TYR A 169 -39.68 -8.74 -25.42
CA TYR A 169 -40.37 -7.97 -26.47
C TYR A 169 -40.54 -8.73 -27.79
N THR A 170 -39.74 -9.78 -28.01
CA THR A 170 -39.88 -10.69 -29.15
C THR A 170 -41.07 -11.64 -29.02
N GLY A 171 -41.71 -11.69 -27.84
CA GLY A 171 -42.83 -12.59 -27.55
C GLY A 171 -42.45 -13.82 -26.74
N ASN A 172 -41.16 -14.17 -26.71
CA ASN A 172 -40.63 -15.28 -25.92
C ASN A 172 -40.76 -15.02 -24.42
N TRP A 173 -40.96 -16.08 -23.65
CA TRP A 173 -40.97 -16.04 -22.19
C TRP A 173 -39.57 -16.35 -21.65
N TYR A 174 -39.22 -15.70 -20.55
CA TYR A 174 -38.10 -16.12 -19.73
C TYR A 174 -38.52 -17.39 -18.99
N GLU A 175 -37.76 -18.45 -19.14
CA GLU A 175 -38.07 -19.77 -18.58
C GLU A 175 -36.87 -20.32 -17.81
N TRP A 176 -37.11 -21.24 -16.88
CA TRP A 176 -36.02 -21.94 -16.23
C TRP A 176 -35.57 -23.10 -17.12
N GLY A 177 -34.30 -23.09 -17.53
CA GLY A 177 -33.64 -24.27 -18.12
C GLY A 177 -33.21 -25.26 -17.04
N MET A 178 -32.73 -24.72 -15.90
CA MET A 178 -32.52 -25.46 -14.66
C MET A 178 -33.03 -24.58 -13.51
N ALA A 179 -34.13 -24.98 -12.90
CA ALA A 179 -34.86 -24.16 -11.93
C ALA A 179 -34.23 -24.22 -10.51
N PRO A 180 -34.32 -23.13 -9.72
CA PRO A 180 -33.70 -23.05 -8.39
C PRO A 180 -34.37 -23.91 -7.30
N ASP A 181 -35.51 -24.53 -7.59
CA ASP A 181 -36.14 -25.59 -6.78
C ASP A 181 -35.57 -26.99 -7.11
N MET A 182 -35.14 -27.21 -8.35
CA MET A 182 -34.64 -28.51 -8.82
C MET A 182 -33.11 -28.63 -8.76
N HIS A 183 -32.38 -27.51 -8.73
CA HIS A 183 -30.92 -27.50 -8.66
C HIS A 183 -30.41 -26.38 -7.75
N PRO A 184 -29.40 -26.63 -6.88
CA PRO A 184 -28.81 -25.57 -6.09
C PRO A 184 -28.06 -24.55 -6.96
N VAL A 185 -27.98 -23.31 -6.49
CA VAL A 185 -27.07 -22.32 -7.08
C VAL A 185 -25.63 -22.78 -6.81
N GLY A 186 -24.90 -23.09 -7.86
CA GLY A 186 -23.53 -23.61 -7.81
C GLY A 186 -22.49 -22.52 -7.49
N ASN A 187 -21.28 -22.94 -7.12
CA ASN A 187 -20.16 -22.02 -6.97
C ASN A 187 -19.69 -21.53 -8.35
N ALA A 188 -19.23 -20.28 -8.42
CA ALA A 188 -18.67 -19.73 -9.64
C ALA A 188 -17.37 -20.48 -10.02
N PRO A 189 -17.14 -20.79 -11.31
CA PRO A 189 -15.91 -21.44 -11.73
C PRO A 189 -14.70 -20.52 -11.54
N GLU A 190 -13.53 -21.10 -11.30
CA GLU A 190 -12.30 -20.34 -10.98
C GLU A 190 -11.91 -19.36 -12.09
N TRP A 191 -12.14 -19.71 -13.37
CA TRP A 191 -11.87 -18.79 -14.48
C TRP A 191 -12.73 -17.52 -14.40
N LEU A 192 -13.98 -17.65 -13.95
CA LEU A 192 -14.90 -16.51 -13.80
C LEU A 192 -14.46 -15.64 -12.62
N ILE A 193 -14.08 -16.26 -11.49
CA ILE A 193 -13.53 -15.56 -10.32
C ILE A 193 -12.25 -14.80 -10.69
N SER A 194 -11.34 -15.44 -11.43
CA SER A 194 -10.11 -14.84 -11.93
C SER A 194 -10.39 -13.62 -12.82
N LYS A 195 -11.33 -13.74 -13.78
CA LYS A 195 -11.74 -12.62 -14.65
C LYS A 195 -12.38 -11.47 -13.88
N ILE A 196 -13.18 -11.76 -12.85
CA ILE A 196 -13.76 -10.75 -11.96
C ILE A 196 -12.62 -10.01 -11.21
N ARG A 197 -11.66 -10.74 -10.64
CA ARG A 197 -10.49 -10.15 -9.95
C ARG A 197 -9.61 -9.31 -10.88
N GLU A 198 -9.34 -9.81 -12.09
CA GLU A 198 -8.63 -9.06 -13.14
C GLU A 198 -9.35 -7.76 -13.48
N HIS A 199 -10.68 -7.81 -13.66
CA HIS A 199 -11.46 -6.63 -13.98
C HIS A 199 -11.48 -5.64 -12.81
N VAL A 200 -11.60 -6.10 -11.56
CA VAL A 200 -11.53 -5.25 -10.36
C VAL A 200 -10.15 -4.60 -10.23
N ALA A 201 -9.06 -5.31 -10.52
CA ALA A 201 -7.71 -4.77 -10.54
C ALA A 201 -7.52 -3.71 -11.66
N LYS A 202 -8.14 -3.91 -12.83
CA LYS A 202 -8.17 -2.94 -13.95
C LYS A 202 -9.07 -1.72 -13.64
N GLY A 203 -10.18 -1.92 -12.93
CA GLY A 203 -11.09 -0.85 -12.50
C GLY A 203 -10.53 0.04 -11.39
N GLN A 204 -9.58 -0.48 -10.60
CA GLN A 204 -8.83 0.30 -9.60
C GLN A 204 -7.74 1.20 -10.23
N SER A 205 -7.42 1.04 -11.52
CA SER A 205 -6.47 1.87 -12.28
C SER A 205 -7.13 2.96 -13.13
N GLY A 206 -8.40 3.30 -12.86
CA GLY A 206 -9.18 4.32 -13.57
C GLY A 206 -8.81 5.79 -13.28
N GLY A 207 -7.53 6.15 -13.40
CA GLY A 207 -7.12 7.52 -13.71
C GLY A 207 -6.82 7.59 -15.22
N GLY A 208 -7.40 8.55 -15.93
CA GLY A 208 -7.32 8.62 -17.40
C GLY A 208 -5.91 8.43 -17.96
N ARG A 209 -5.77 7.55 -18.96
CA ARG A 209 -4.50 7.29 -19.66
C ARG A 209 -3.93 8.59 -20.22
N THR A 210 -2.73 8.99 -19.78
CA THR A 210 -2.02 10.15 -20.32
C THR A 210 -1.47 9.80 -21.70
N LEU A 211 -1.75 10.66 -22.69
CA LEU A 211 -1.22 10.58 -24.05
C LEU A 211 0.32 10.59 -24.03
N THR A 212 0.96 9.59 -24.63
CA THR A 212 2.42 9.51 -24.80
C THR A 212 2.87 10.30 -26.03
N GLN A 213 4.16 10.61 -26.14
CA GLN A 213 4.71 11.36 -27.29
C GLN A 213 4.51 10.65 -28.64
N ASN A 214 4.52 9.31 -28.65
CA ASN A 214 4.25 8.49 -29.84
C ASN A 214 2.77 8.52 -30.27
N ASP A 215 1.83 8.81 -29.37
CA ASP A 215 0.40 8.95 -29.70
C ASP A 215 0.12 10.22 -30.55
N TRP A 216 1.06 11.17 -30.64
CA TRP A 216 0.87 12.44 -31.37
C TRP A 216 1.22 12.38 -32.86
N ALA A 217 1.78 11.27 -33.36
CA ALA A 217 2.37 11.20 -34.70
C ALA A 217 1.49 10.54 -35.79
N SER A 218 0.40 9.85 -35.44
CA SER A 218 -0.36 8.98 -36.36
C SER A 218 -1.43 9.73 -37.18
N LYS A 219 -1.60 9.39 -38.48
CA LYS A 219 -2.74 9.83 -39.30
C LYS A 219 -4.00 9.01 -38.98
N ILE A 220 -5.16 9.67 -38.89
CA ILE A 220 -6.44 9.06 -38.50
C ILE A 220 -7.46 9.20 -39.63
N THR A 221 -7.99 8.06 -40.06
CA THR A 221 -8.96 7.95 -41.15
C THR A 221 -10.41 8.13 -40.67
N GLN A 222 -11.31 8.34 -41.63
CA GLN A 222 -12.74 8.55 -41.40
C GLN A 222 -13.36 7.39 -40.59
N GLY A 223 -14.00 7.73 -39.45
CA GLY A 223 -14.66 6.78 -38.53
C GLY A 223 -14.06 6.74 -37.11
N ALA A 224 -12.76 7.04 -36.95
CA ALA A 224 -12.10 7.09 -35.64
C ALA A 224 -11.82 8.53 -35.14
N ARG A 225 -11.95 9.52 -36.03
CA ARG A 225 -11.63 10.93 -35.79
C ARG A 225 -12.43 11.58 -34.64
N ASP A 226 -13.74 11.34 -34.57
CA ASP A 226 -14.60 11.94 -33.54
C ASP A 226 -14.26 11.41 -32.15
N VAL A 227 -13.98 10.12 -32.05
CA VAL A 227 -13.59 9.44 -30.81
C VAL A 227 -12.24 9.96 -30.33
N GLU A 228 -11.28 10.10 -31.24
CA GLU A 228 -9.94 10.56 -30.87
C GLU A 228 -9.91 12.06 -30.51
N LEU A 229 -10.61 12.91 -31.27
CA LEU A 229 -10.76 14.33 -30.93
C LEU A 229 -11.53 14.53 -29.62
N THR A 230 -12.53 13.70 -29.36
CA THR A 230 -13.23 13.67 -28.05
C THR A 230 -12.26 13.29 -26.92
N ARG A 231 -11.43 12.26 -27.12
CA ARG A 231 -10.45 11.84 -26.11
C ARG A 231 -9.40 12.91 -25.82
N ARG A 232 -8.89 13.56 -26.87
CA ARG A 232 -7.90 14.65 -26.78
C ARG A 232 -8.49 15.89 -26.14
N ALA A 233 -9.69 16.30 -26.56
CA ALA A 233 -10.43 17.39 -25.92
C ALA A 233 -10.61 17.11 -24.42
N GLY A 234 -11.02 15.89 -24.05
CA GLY A 234 -11.14 15.50 -22.64
C GLY A 234 -9.82 15.56 -21.85
N SER A 235 -8.69 15.19 -22.44
CA SER A 235 -7.38 15.28 -21.78
C SER A 235 -6.87 16.72 -21.63
N LEU A 236 -7.18 17.61 -22.58
CA LEU A 236 -6.73 19.00 -22.55
C LEU A 236 -7.63 19.86 -21.67
N LEU A 237 -8.96 19.65 -21.72
CA LEU A 237 -9.95 20.36 -20.91
C LEU A 237 -9.79 20.16 -19.39
N VAL A 238 -9.05 19.13 -18.97
CA VAL A 238 -8.65 18.94 -17.56
C VAL A 238 -7.58 19.94 -17.12
N LYS A 239 -6.79 20.47 -18.07
CA LYS A 239 -5.59 21.27 -17.80
C LYS A 239 -5.74 22.74 -18.19
N MET A 240 -6.64 23.05 -19.13
CA MET A 240 -6.81 24.39 -19.70
C MET A 240 -8.27 24.63 -20.15
N PRO A 241 -8.72 25.89 -20.19
CA PRO A 241 -10.11 26.21 -20.51
C PRO A 241 -10.47 25.91 -21.97
N PRO A 242 -11.77 25.70 -22.30
CA PRO A 242 -12.23 25.37 -23.66
C PRO A 242 -11.73 26.31 -24.76
N ALA A 243 -11.62 27.61 -24.45
CA ALA A 243 -11.15 28.63 -25.39
C ALA A 243 -9.68 28.42 -25.82
N GLU A 244 -8.83 27.85 -24.95
CA GLU A 244 -7.43 27.53 -25.27
C GLU A 244 -7.30 26.16 -25.93
N VAL A 245 -8.17 25.20 -25.56
CA VAL A 245 -8.19 23.87 -26.18
C VAL A 245 -8.58 23.93 -27.66
N MET A 246 -9.54 24.79 -28.00
CA MET A 246 -10.12 24.87 -29.33
C MET A 246 -9.08 25.09 -30.46
N PRO A 247 -8.21 26.12 -30.43
CA PRO A 247 -7.20 26.32 -31.46
C PRO A 247 -6.18 25.18 -31.53
N MET A 248 -5.80 24.58 -30.40
CA MET A 248 -4.86 23.46 -30.37
C MET A 248 -5.46 22.19 -30.99
N LEU A 249 -6.73 21.90 -30.70
CA LEU A 249 -7.43 20.75 -31.25
C LEU A 249 -7.68 20.91 -32.75
N MET A 250 -7.97 22.14 -33.19
CA MET A 250 -8.16 22.46 -34.60
C MET A 250 -6.87 22.33 -35.41
N ALA A 251 -5.75 22.85 -34.89
CA ALA A 251 -4.44 22.68 -35.52
C ALA A 251 -4.04 21.20 -35.63
N TRP A 252 -4.35 20.40 -34.60
CA TRP A 252 -4.08 18.96 -34.63
C TRP A 252 -5.00 18.21 -35.60
N ASN A 253 -6.31 18.48 -35.58
CA ASN A 253 -7.30 17.90 -36.50
C ASN A 253 -6.93 18.16 -37.97
N GLN A 254 -6.52 19.39 -38.33
CA GLN A 254 -6.09 19.73 -39.69
C GLN A 254 -4.85 18.94 -40.14
N LYS A 255 -3.93 18.64 -39.22
CA LYS A 255 -2.67 17.97 -39.53
C LYS A 255 -2.76 16.44 -39.53
N HIS A 256 -3.69 15.87 -38.76
CA HIS A 256 -3.70 14.43 -38.45
C HIS A 256 -4.99 13.68 -38.81
N CYS A 257 -6.11 14.35 -39.09
CA CYS A 257 -7.35 13.70 -39.52
C CYS A 257 -7.56 13.81 -41.04
N ASP A 258 -8.04 12.73 -41.67
CA ASP A 258 -8.31 12.67 -43.11
C ASP A 258 -9.70 12.07 -43.43
N PRO A 259 -10.67 12.86 -43.92
CA PRO A 259 -10.63 14.33 -43.98
C PRO A 259 -10.76 14.96 -42.58
N PRO A 260 -10.23 16.17 -42.34
CA PRO A 260 -10.39 16.88 -41.07
C PRO A 260 -11.86 17.15 -40.72
N LEU A 261 -12.18 17.20 -39.43
CA LEU A 261 -13.48 17.71 -38.96
C LEU A 261 -13.58 19.22 -39.17
N THR A 262 -14.80 19.72 -39.34
CA THR A 262 -15.05 21.17 -39.42
C THR A 262 -14.94 21.83 -38.05
N GLU A 263 -14.75 23.15 -38.02
CA GLU A 263 -14.66 23.94 -36.78
C GLU A 263 -15.89 23.76 -35.90
N THR A 264 -17.07 23.77 -36.50
CA THR A 264 -18.35 23.57 -35.81
C THR A 264 -18.48 22.17 -35.21
N GLU A 265 -17.90 21.13 -35.82
CA GLU A 265 -17.88 19.77 -35.28
C GLU A 265 -16.91 19.63 -34.11
N VAL A 266 -15.72 20.23 -34.22
CA VAL A 266 -14.73 20.24 -33.13
C VAL A 266 -15.22 21.07 -31.95
N GLN A 267 -15.86 22.22 -32.18
CA GLN A 267 -16.46 23.05 -31.13
C GLN A 267 -17.54 22.27 -30.38
N LYS A 268 -18.41 21.54 -31.09
CA LYS A 268 -19.43 20.67 -30.46
C LYS A 268 -18.81 19.59 -29.58
N ILE A 269 -17.67 19.01 -29.98
CA ILE A 269 -16.95 18.03 -29.17
C ILE A 269 -16.42 18.68 -27.88
N VAL A 270 -15.74 19.83 -28.00
CA VAL A 270 -15.19 20.58 -26.87
C VAL A 270 -16.31 21.01 -25.90
N ASP A 271 -17.39 21.60 -26.41
CA ASP A 271 -18.53 22.04 -25.61
C ASP A 271 -19.25 20.88 -24.93
N SER A 272 -19.45 19.77 -25.64
CA SER A 272 -20.09 18.56 -25.10
C SER A 272 -19.32 17.98 -23.92
N ILE A 273 -17.98 17.97 -24.01
CA ILE A 273 -17.13 17.45 -22.93
C ILE A 273 -17.02 18.45 -21.79
N ALA A 274 -16.84 19.74 -22.07
CA ALA A 274 -16.81 20.79 -21.05
C ALA A 274 -18.12 20.80 -20.24
N LYS A 275 -19.27 20.65 -20.93
CA LYS A 275 -20.59 20.57 -20.29
C LYS A 275 -20.77 19.27 -19.48
N LYS A 276 -20.21 18.14 -19.92
CA LYS A 276 -20.19 16.88 -19.15
C LYS A 276 -19.27 16.94 -17.92
N GLN A 277 -18.13 17.64 -18.02
CA GLN A 277 -17.23 17.86 -16.88
C GLN A 277 -17.86 18.80 -15.85
N ALA A 278 -18.55 19.85 -16.31
CA ALA A 278 -19.33 20.76 -15.45
C ALA A 278 -20.56 20.10 -14.79
N ALA A 279 -21.08 19.01 -15.37
CA ALA A 279 -22.28 18.30 -14.89
C ALA A 279 -22.00 17.11 -13.96
N LYS A 280 -20.74 16.75 -13.68
CA LYS A 280 -20.41 15.79 -12.62
C LYS A 280 -20.62 16.46 -11.24
N PRO A 281 -21.31 15.84 -10.27
CA PRO A 281 -21.27 16.31 -8.89
C PRO A 281 -19.83 16.24 -8.40
N ALA A 282 -19.36 17.31 -7.77
CA ALA A 282 -18.00 17.40 -7.25
C ALA A 282 -17.72 16.30 -6.22
N ASP A 283 -16.60 15.60 -6.40
CA ASP A 283 -15.87 14.95 -5.30
C ASP A 283 -15.32 16.06 -4.39
N PRO A 284 -15.63 16.09 -3.08
CA PRO A 284 -15.19 17.18 -2.21
C PRO A 284 -13.67 17.25 -1.94
N ARG A 285 -12.84 16.35 -2.50
CA ARG A 285 -11.43 16.15 -2.06
C ARG A 285 -10.32 16.30 -3.09
N ALA A 286 -10.48 17.10 -4.15
CA ALA A 286 -9.34 17.44 -5.00
C ALA A 286 -9.30 18.94 -5.29
N GLY A 287 -8.64 19.69 -4.41
CA GLY A 287 -8.25 21.07 -4.67
C GLY A 287 -7.19 21.12 -5.76
N ASN A 288 -7.56 21.61 -6.95
CA ASN A 288 -6.66 22.42 -7.74
C ASN A 288 -7.14 23.85 -7.59
N ALA A 289 -6.27 24.67 -6.97
CA ALA A 289 -6.40 26.11 -6.94
C ALA A 289 -6.48 26.63 -8.40
N THR A 290 -7.71 26.87 -8.84
CA THR A 290 -7.98 27.99 -9.74
C THR A 290 -8.21 29.16 -8.77
N PRO A 291 -7.66 30.36 -9.01
CA PRO A 291 -7.84 31.47 -8.08
C PRO A 291 -9.34 31.60 -7.83
N ALA A 292 -9.73 31.82 -6.57
CA ALA A 292 -11.08 32.26 -6.29
C ALA A 292 -11.42 33.29 -7.37
N LYS A 293 -12.46 33.03 -8.18
CA LYS A 293 -13.14 34.13 -8.84
C LYS A 293 -13.65 34.95 -7.66
N LYS A 294 -12.82 35.87 -7.21
CA LYS A 294 -13.25 37.12 -6.60
C LYS A 294 -14.21 37.66 -7.64
N VAL A 295 -15.48 37.34 -7.50
CA VAL A 295 -16.51 38.31 -7.82
C VAL A 295 -16.32 39.40 -6.77
N THR A 296 -15.25 40.17 -6.96
CA THR A 296 -15.26 41.55 -6.56
C THR A 296 -16.45 42.16 -7.27
N VAL A 297 -17.01 43.20 -6.67
CA VAL A 297 -18.05 44.10 -7.20
C VAL A 297 -17.73 44.63 -8.63
N SER A 298 -16.61 44.24 -9.24
CA SER A 298 -16.05 44.74 -10.47
C SER A 298 -16.57 44.08 -11.76
N GLU A 299 -17.12 42.86 -11.78
CA GLU A 299 -17.50 42.22 -13.07
C GLU A 299 -18.79 42.82 -13.71
N THR A 300 -19.62 43.56 -12.98
CA THR A 300 -20.66 44.44 -13.57
C THR A 300 -20.29 45.92 -13.51
N GLY A 301 -19.18 46.28 -12.84
CA GLY A 301 -18.75 47.66 -12.63
C GLY A 301 -19.80 48.56 -11.96
N ALA A 302 -20.83 47.98 -11.35
CA ALA A 302 -21.95 48.70 -10.74
C ALA A 302 -21.75 48.70 -9.23
N GLN A 303 -21.83 49.88 -8.62
CA GLN A 303 -21.83 50.02 -7.16
C GLN A 303 -23.27 50.30 -6.67
N LEU A 304 -23.53 50.00 -5.39
CA LEU A 304 -24.83 50.34 -4.78
C LEU A 304 -25.09 51.85 -4.87
N GLU A 305 -24.04 52.66 -4.71
CA GLU A 305 -24.07 54.12 -4.84
C GLU A 305 -24.47 54.57 -6.26
N ASP A 306 -23.98 53.90 -7.31
CA ASP A 306 -24.37 54.17 -8.70
C ASP A 306 -25.86 53.89 -8.93
N GLY A 307 -26.37 52.81 -8.33
CA GLY A 307 -27.78 52.45 -8.42
C GLY A 307 -28.68 53.43 -7.66
N GLU A 308 -28.26 53.88 -6.47
CA GLU A 308 -28.99 54.88 -5.69
C GLU A 308 -28.99 56.25 -6.36
N ARG A 309 -27.89 56.63 -7.02
CA ARG A 309 -27.82 57.83 -7.85
C ARG A 309 -28.75 57.72 -9.06
N LEU A 310 -28.74 56.57 -9.74
CA LEU A 310 -29.59 56.33 -10.89
C LEU A 310 -31.07 56.39 -10.50
N VAL A 311 -31.49 55.75 -9.40
CA VAL A 311 -32.86 55.83 -8.88
C VAL A 311 -33.31 57.27 -8.65
N LYS A 312 -32.44 58.13 -8.08
CA LYS A 312 -32.76 59.55 -7.85
C LYS A 312 -32.92 60.35 -9.15
N GLU A 313 -32.17 59.99 -10.20
CA GLU A 313 -32.19 60.67 -11.51
C GLU A 313 -33.29 60.13 -12.45
N LEU A 314 -33.84 58.95 -12.18
CA LEU A 314 -34.79 58.28 -13.06
C LEU A 314 -36.11 59.04 -13.23
N LYS A 315 -36.61 59.66 -12.15
CA LYS A 315 -37.87 60.42 -12.20
C LYS A 315 -37.78 61.62 -13.15
N SER A 316 -36.74 62.44 -13.04
CA SER A 316 -36.56 63.62 -13.90
C SER A 316 -36.27 63.26 -15.36
N ARG A 317 -35.58 62.14 -15.60
CA ARG A 317 -35.37 61.60 -16.96
C ARG A 317 -36.67 61.06 -17.57
N ALA A 318 -37.51 60.43 -16.76
CA ALA A 318 -38.81 59.91 -17.21
C ALA A 318 -39.81 61.03 -17.51
N GLU A 319 -39.83 62.12 -16.72
CA GLU A 319 -40.71 63.28 -16.96
C GLU A 319 -40.36 64.04 -18.26
N SER A 320 -39.09 64.03 -18.68
CA SER A 320 -38.64 64.72 -19.89
C SER A 320 -38.71 63.87 -21.17
N LYS A 321 -38.45 62.55 -21.08
CA LYS A 321 -38.49 61.61 -22.22
C LYS A 321 -39.05 60.22 -21.82
N PRO A 322 -40.36 60.12 -21.53
CA PRO A 322 -40.95 58.89 -20.96
C PRO A 322 -40.91 57.67 -21.91
N LYS A 323 -40.85 57.89 -23.23
CA LYS A 323 -40.80 56.81 -24.22
C LYS A 323 -39.41 56.21 -24.42
N ASP A 324 -38.35 56.97 -24.14
CA ASP A 324 -36.97 56.59 -24.44
C ASP A 324 -36.20 56.12 -23.20
N VAL A 325 -36.57 56.60 -22.00
CA VAL A 325 -35.85 56.33 -20.75
C VAL A 325 -35.68 54.83 -20.46
N VAL A 326 -36.74 54.03 -20.66
CA VAL A 326 -36.66 52.57 -20.45
C VAL A 326 -35.82 51.89 -21.52
N LYS A 327 -35.89 52.36 -22.77
CA LYS A 327 -35.15 51.78 -23.89
C LYS A 327 -33.64 52.03 -23.74
N GLU A 328 -33.26 53.21 -23.26
CA GLU A 328 -31.87 53.55 -22.91
C GLU A 328 -31.37 52.67 -21.76
N LEU A 329 -32.14 52.51 -20.68
CA LEU A 329 -31.76 51.68 -19.53
C LEU A 329 -31.65 50.20 -19.89
N LEU A 330 -32.55 49.69 -20.73
CA LEU A 330 -32.52 48.29 -21.18
C LEU A 330 -31.30 47.99 -22.08
N ALA A 331 -30.75 49.01 -22.75
CA ALA A 331 -29.54 48.90 -23.54
C ALA A 331 -28.25 49.02 -22.70
N ASP A 332 -28.34 49.64 -21.51
CA ASP A 332 -27.22 49.81 -20.59
C ASP A 332 -27.19 48.70 -19.52
N GLN A 333 -26.39 47.67 -19.79
CA GLN A 333 -26.17 46.57 -18.86
C GLN A 333 -25.59 47.03 -17.51
N LYS A 334 -24.84 48.13 -17.48
CA LYS A 334 -24.29 48.69 -16.25
C LYS A 334 -25.39 49.30 -15.39
N ALA A 335 -26.34 50.01 -16.01
CA ALA A 335 -27.52 50.55 -15.35
C ALA A 335 -28.45 49.43 -14.83
N ILE A 336 -28.69 48.38 -15.60
CA ILE A 336 -29.46 47.21 -15.13
C ILE A 336 -28.77 46.56 -13.93
N GLY A 337 -27.44 46.37 -14.00
CA GLY A 337 -26.64 45.84 -12.89
C GLY A 337 -26.74 46.69 -11.63
N ALA A 338 -26.68 48.02 -11.76
CA ALA A 338 -26.81 48.96 -10.64
C ALA A 338 -28.21 48.95 -10.01
N LEU A 339 -29.27 48.94 -10.83
CA LEU A 339 -30.66 48.81 -10.34
C LEU A 339 -30.90 47.44 -9.70
N ALA A 340 -30.27 46.38 -10.20
CA ALA A 340 -30.34 45.04 -9.61
C ALA A 340 -29.69 44.98 -8.23
N MET A 341 -28.60 45.73 -8.00
CA MET A 341 -27.99 45.87 -6.67
C MET A 341 -28.92 46.60 -5.70
N VAL A 342 -29.57 47.69 -6.12
CA VAL A 342 -30.57 48.38 -5.29
C VAL A 342 -31.76 47.47 -5.02
N ALA A 343 -32.26 46.75 -6.03
CA ALA A 343 -33.33 45.79 -5.84
C ALA A 343 -32.95 44.62 -4.92
N HIS A 344 -31.67 44.24 -4.87
CA HIS A 344 -31.18 43.20 -3.97
C HIS A 344 -31.06 43.68 -2.52
N GLN A 345 -30.56 44.90 -2.31
CA GLN A 345 -30.22 45.43 -0.98
C GLN A 345 -31.31 46.32 -0.36
N ARG A 346 -32.14 46.99 -1.16
CA ARG A 346 -33.18 47.95 -0.76
C ARG A 346 -34.46 47.80 -1.58
N GLN A 347 -35.20 46.71 -1.35
CA GLN A 347 -36.41 46.37 -2.12
C GLN A 347 -37.49 47.47 -2.06
N ASN A 348 -37.65 48.16 -0.93
CA ASN A 348 -38.59 49.26 -0.78
C ASN A 348 -38.28 50.43 -1.74
N VAL A 349 -37.00 50.77 -1.91
CA VAL A 349 -36.55 51.88 -2.78
C VAL A 349 -36.86 51.57 -4.24
N ILE A 350 -36.63 50.32 -4.68
CA ILE A 350 -36.86 49.95 -6.08
C ILE A 350 -38.36 49.87 -6.43
N GLU A 351 -39.22 49.43 -5.50
CA GLU A 351 -40.68 49.38 -5.74
C GLU A 351 -41.29 50.78 -5.88
N LEU A 352 -40.83 51.74 -5.06
CA LEU A 352 -41.16 53.16 -5.19
C LEU A 352 -40.73 53.70 -6.56
N THR A 353 -39.52 53.36 -7.02
CA THR A 353 -39.00 53.77 -8.33
C THR A 353 -39.91 53.29 -9.48
N TRP A 354 -40.44 52.07 -9.40
CA TRP A 354 -41.37 51.56 -10.41
C TRP A 354 -42.70 52.31 -10.44
N ALA A 355 -43.18 52.77 -9.29
CA ALA A 355 -44.38 53.61 -9.21
C ALA A 355 -44.11 54.99 -9.82
N GLU A 356 -43.00 55.63 -9.46
CA GLU A 356 -42.63 56.95 -9.97
C GLU A 356 -42.45 56.97 -11.50
N LEU A 357 -41.90 55.91 -12.10
CA LEU A 357 -41.81 55.82 -13.57
C LEU A 357 -43.19 55.74 -14.24
N ARG A 358 -44.16 55.06 -13.62
CA ARG A 358 -45.53 54.99 -14.14
C ARG A 358 -46.22 56.35 -14.04
N ASP A 359 -46.05 57.04 -12.92
CA ASP A 359 -46.61 58.38 -12.69
C ASP A 359 -46.02 59.43 -13.64
N ALA A 360 -44.75 59.26 -14.05
CA ALA A 360 -44.08 60.07 -15.06
C ALA A 360 -44.50 59.76 -16.51
N GLY A 361 -45.48 58.86 -16.75
CA GLY A 361 -46.04 58.59 -18.07
C GLY A 361 -45.35 57.49 -18.88
N VAL A 362 -44.48 56.67 -18.26
CA VAL A 362 -43.89 55.49 -18.89
C VAL A 362 -44.94 54.37 -18.99
N LEU A 363 -45.07 53.73 -20.16
CA LEU A 363 -46.07 52.67 -20.36
C LEU A 363 -45.81 51.48 -19.42
N SER A 364 -46.86 50.94 -18.82
CA SER A 364 -46.76 49.79 -17.88
C SER A 364 -46.03 48.58 -18.46
N ARG A 365 -46.17 48.33 -19.78
CA ARG A 365 -45.46 47.23 -20.47
C ARG A 365 -43.94 47.41 -20.47
N ASP A 366 -43.47 48.65 -20.53
CA ASP A 366 -42.05 49.00 -20.60
C ASP A 366 -41.44 48.95 -19.20
N VAL A 367 -42.16 49.44 -18.18
CA VAL A 367 -41.76 49.25 -16.77
C VAL A 367 -41.66 47.76 -16.41
N GLN A 368 -42.60 46.93 -16.87
CA GLN A 368 -42.52 45.47 -16.68
C GLN A 368 -41.35 44.81 -17.44
N ALA A 369 -40.93 45.36 -18.58
CA ALA A 369 -39.75 44.89 -19.29
C ALA A 369 -38.46 45.20 -18.49
N LEU A 370 -38.33 46.43 -17.98
CA LEU A 370 -37.22 46.83 -17.11
C LEU A 370 -37.18 46.02 -15.82
N GLN A 371 -38.32 45.83 -15.16
CA GLN A 371 -38.42 45.04 -13.93
C GLN A 371 -38.00 43.58 -14.14
N ARG A 372 -38.32 42.99 -15.30
CA ARG A 372 -37.86 41.63 -15.66
C ARG A 372 -36.34 41.57 -15.84
N ALA A 373 -35.76 42.53 -16.56
CA ALA A 373 -34.31 42.60 -16.76
C ALA A 373 -33.56 42.77 -15.41
N VAL A 374 -34.03 43.68 -14.55
CA VAL A 374 -33.48 43.90 -13.21
C VAL A 374 -33.63 42.66 -12.32
N ASN A 375 -34.77 41.98 -12.35
CA ASN A 375 -34.98 40.74 -11.58
C ASN A 375 -34.11 39.58 -12.07
N GLN A 376 -33.83 39.50 -13.37
CA GLN A 376 -32.94 38.49 -13.95
C GLN A 376 -31.49 38.70 -13.50
N GLU A 377 -31.02 39.94 -13.43
CA GLU A 377 -29.70 40.26 -12.85
C GLU A 377 -29.66 40.10 -11.32
N LYS A 378 -30.71 40.52 -10.61
CA LYS A 378 -30.85 40.32 -9.15
C LYS A 378 -30.79 38.84 -8.78
N ALA A 379 -31.31 37.94 -9.61
CA ALA A 379 -31.24 36.50 -9.38
C ALA A 379 -29.79 35.98 -9.31
N LYS A 380 -28.84 36.63 -9.98
CA LYS A 380 -27.41 36.30 -9.93
C LYS A 380 -26.74 36.73 -8.63
N LEU A 381 -27.32 37.68 -7.90
CA LEU A 381 -26.80 38.22 -6.64
C LEU A 381 -27.23 37.40 -5.40
N ARG A 382 -28.07 36.37 -5.56
CA ARG A 382 -28.70 35.59 -4.46
C ARG A 382 -27.72 34.87 -3.50
N HIS A 383 -26.45 34.74 -3.86
CA HIS A 383 -25.42 34.07 -3.05
C HIS A 383 -24.23 34.97 -2.70
N ILE A 384 -24.32 36.28 -2.96
CA ILE A 384 -23.23 37.23 -2.75
C ILE A 384 -23.68 38.25 -1.71
N ARG A 385 -23.09 38.16 -0.50
CA ARG A 385 -23.12 39.25 0.48
C ARG A 385 -21.76 39.92 0.48
N LEU A 386 -21.72 41.25 0.31
CA LEU A 386 -20.50 42.01 0.56
C LEU A 386 -20.30 42.10 2.07
N ALA A 387 -19.15 41.62 2.55
CA ALA A 387 -18.73 41.83 3.92
C ALA A 387 -18.46 43.32 4.15
N ASN A 388 -19.04 43.89 5.20
CA ASN A 388 -18.69 45.24 5.61
C ASN A 388 -17.25 45.26 6.13
N LYS A 389 -16.55 46.38 5.91
CA LYS A 389 -15.15 46.58 6.38
C LYS A 389 -15.01 46.42 7.91
N ASP A 390 -16.13 46.49 8.63
CA ASP A 390 -16.24 46.39 10.09
C ASP A 390 -16.78 45.03 10.59
N GLU A 391 -17.07 44.05 9.73
CA GLU A 391 -17.43 42.68 10.16
C GLU A 391 -16.15 41.85 10.45
N LYS A 392 -15.36 42.26 11.46
CA LYS A 392 -14.51 41.31 12.17
C LYS A 392 -15.32 40.76 13.34
N ARG A 393 -15.92 39.58 13.18
CA ARG A 393 -16.37 38.81 14.34
C ARG A 393 -15.11 38.42 15.13
N GLU A 394 -15.08 38.77 16.41
CA GLU A 394 -14.02 38.34 17.30
C GLU A 394 -14.10 36.81 17.43
N LEU A 395 -13.06 36.11 16.95
CA LEU A 395 -13.03 34.65 16.94
C LEU A 395 -12.86 34.15 18.38
N ILE A 396 -13.71 33.22 18.79
CA ILE A 396 -13.67 32.62 20.14
C ILE A 396 -12.49 31.66 20.21
N LYS A 397 -11.59 31.87 21.18
CA LYS A 397 -10.46 30.95 21.40
C LYS A 397 -10.96 29.66 22.05
N VAL A 398 -10.34 28.54 21.72
CA VAL A 398 -10.65 27.23 22.33
C VAL A 398 -10.46 27.30 23.86
N SER A 399 -9.37 27.93 24.31
CA SER A 399 -9.04 28.08 25.74
C SER A 399 -10.06 28.88 26.55
N GLN A 400 -10.90 29.69 25.90
CA GLN A 400 -11.98 30.43 26.57
C GLN A 400 -13.17 29.54 26.92
N VAL A 401 -13.35 28.42 26.21
CA VAL A 401 -14.55 27.57 26.32
C VAL A 401 -14.23 26.19 26.91
N VAL A 402 -13.05 25.65 26.62
CA VAL A 402 -12.60 24.37 27.14
C VAL A 402 -11.26 24.56 27.86
N GLN A 403 -11.29 24.50 29.19
CA GLN A 403 -10.09 24.67 30.02
C GLN A 403 -9.09 23.53 29.76
N ASN A 404 -7.80 23.86 29.81
CA ASN A 404 -6.69 22.92 29.64
C ASN A 404 -6.73 22.13 28.31
N ALA A 405 -7.39 22.65 27.26
CA ALA A 405 -7.37 22.02 25.96
C ALA A 405 -5.92 21.94 25.42
N PRO A 406 -5.43 20.77 24.96
CA PRO A 406 -4.04 20.55 24.57
C PRO A 406 -3.75 21.09 23.15
N CYS A 407 -4.17 22.32 22.86
CA CYS A 407 -3.93 23.02 21.60
C CYS A 407 -3.29 24.39 21.88
N PRO A 408 -2.69 25.04 20.87
CA PRO A 408 -2.10 26.38 21.03
C PRO A 408 -3.09 27.37 21.65
N GLU A 409 -2.63 28.29 22.50
CA GLU A 409 -3.48 29.34 23.08
C GLU A 409 -4.12 30.27 22.04
N SER A 410 -3.53 30.33 20.85
CA SER A 410 -4.03 31.06 19.68
C SER A 410 -5.09 30.29 18.90
N ALA A 411 -5.38 29.03 19.23
CA ALA A 411 -6.37 28.23 18.52
C ALA A 411 -7.80 28.77 18.75
N VAL A 412 -8.56 28.87 17.67
CA VAL A 412 -9.92 29.39 17.60
C VAL A 412 -10.92 28.32 17.20
N ILE A 413 -12.16 28.50 17.66
CA ILE A 413 -13.31 27.71 17.23
C ILE A 413 -13.69 28.15 15.82
N PRO A 414 -13.84 27.24 14.84
CA PRO A 414 -14.20 27.61 13.48
C PRO A 414 -15.59 28.23 13.37
N ASP A 415 -15.77 29.14 12.41
CA ASP A 415 -17.08 29.72 12.11
C ASP A 415 -18.13 28.65 11.78
N GLY A 416 -19.32 28.79 12.35
CA GLY A 416 -20.42 27.84 12.18
C GLY A 416 -20.33 26.59 13.06
N TRP A 417 -19.37 26.55 13.99
CA TRP A 417 -19.21 25.46 14.94
C TRP A 417 -19.31 25.94 16.38
N HIS A 418 -19.78 25.02 17.22
CA HIS A 418 -19.83 25.17 18.67
C HIS A 418 -18.96 24.08 19.29
N LEU A 419 -18.06 24.48 20.18
CA LEU A 419 -17.23 23.58 20.97
C LEU A 419 -17.52 23.88 22.45
N ALA A 420 -17.81 22.85 23.23
CA ALA A 420 -18.06 22.93 24.66
C ALA A 420 -17.40 21.75 25.40
N PRO A 421 -17.23 21.81 26.73
CA PRO A 421 -16.61 20.73 27.51
C PRO A 421 -17.28 19.35 27.37
N HIS A 422 -18.51 19.29 26.87
CA HIS A 422 -19.29 18.06 26.70
C HIS A 422 -19.72 17.78 25.26
N CYS A 423 -19.43 18.66 24.28
CA CYS A 423 -19.81 18.41 22.90
C CYS A 423 -19.04 19.23 21.85
N VAL A 424 -19.11 18.73 20.62
CA VAL A 424 -18.91 19.49 19.38
C VAL A 424 -20.24 19.48 18.65
N ALA A 425 -20.73 20.64 18.22
CA ALA A 425 -21.97 20.77 17.49
C ALA A 425 -21.86 21.75 16.31
N LYS A 426 -22.67 21.54 15.28
CA LYS A 426 -22.77 22.43 14.12
C LYS A 426 -23.90 23.42 14.33
N LEU A 427 -23.62 24.71 14.10
CA LEU A 427 -24.63 25.76 14.17
C LEU A 427 -25.50 25.70 12.91
N LYS A 428 -26.81 25.53 13.09
CA LYS A 428 -27.82 25.56 12.01
C LYS A 428 -28.83 26.66 12.28
N THR A 429 -29.35 27.25 11.22
CA THR A 429 -30.43 28.23 11.29
C THR A 429 -31.73 27.53 10.89
N ARG A 430 -32.75 27.64 11.75
CA ARG A 430 -34.09 27.09 11.52
C ARG A 430 -35.06 28.25 11.39
N ALA A 431 -35.79 28.27 10.26
CA ALA A 431 -36.81 29.28 10.04
C ALA A 431 -37.88 29.22 11.15
N SER A 432 -38.17 30.39 11.73
CA SER A 432 -39.23 30.52 12.73
C SER A 432 -40.58 30.15 12.11
N ARG A 433 -41.37 29.33 12.83
CA ARG A 433 -42.69 28.88 12.34
C ARG A 433 -43.75 29.99 12.36
N ASP A 434 -43.50 31.04 13.14
CA ASP A 434 -44.48 32.10 13.42
C ASP A 434 -44.09 33.46 12.79
N GLY A 435 -43.11 33.47 11.88
CA GLY A 435 -42.64 34.68 11.21
C GLY A 435 -41.70 35.56 12.06
N GLY A 436 -41.17 35.03 13.17
CA GLY A 436 -40.13 35.69 13.99
C GLY A 436 -38.71 35.47 13.43
N GLU A 437 -37.70 35.91 14.19
CA GLU A 437 -36.28 35.70 13.82
C GLU A 437 -35.92 34.22 13.75
N ASP A 438 -35.07 33.84 12.79
CA ASP A 438 -34.65 32.46 12.63
C ASP A 438 -33.92 31.95 13.89
N GLU A 439 -34.28 30.75 14.34
CA GLU A 439 -33.73 30.12 15.54
C GLU A 439 -32.38 29.47 15.21
N ILE A 440 -31.36 29.72 16.03
CA ILE A 440 -30.08 28.99 15.96
C ILE A 440 -30.24 27.68 16.72
N VAL A 441 -30.07 26.57 16.01
CA VAL A 441 -30.16 25.20 16.54
C VAL A 441 -28.78 24.55 16.48
N LEU A 442 -28.42 23.82 17.54
CA LEU A 442 -27.21 23.01 17.60
C LEU A 442 -27.51 21.59 17.12
N GLU A 443 -26.74 21.13 16.14
CA GLU A 443 -26.73 19.73 15.73
C GLU A 443 -25.48 19.06 16.31
N ASP A 444 -25.67 18.17 17.29
CA ASP A 444 -24.57 17.46 17.95
C ASP A 444 -23.81 16.57 16.96
N VAL A 445 -22.48 16.69 16.97
CA VAL A 445 -21.56 15.98 16.09
C VAL A 445 -20.65 15.04 16.87
N CYS A 446 -20.15 15.47 18.02
CA CYS A 446 -19.40 14.62 18.94
C CYS A 446 -19.85 14.89 20.37
N SER A 447 -20.00 13.86 21.18
CA SER A 447 -20.38 13.97 22.60
C SER A 447 -19.18 14.24 23.53
N ALA A 448 -18.09 14.75 22.97
CA ALA A 448 -16.88 15.16 23.68
C ALA A 448 -16.20 16.29 22.88
N PRO A 449 -15.48 17.21 23.53
CA PRO A 449 -14.64 18.16 22.83
C PRO A 449 -13.50 17.42 22.14
N VAL A 450 -13.27 17.74 20.87
CA VAL A 450 -12.19 17.20 20.04
C VAL A 450 -11.43 18.38 19.42
N VAL A 451 -10.10 18.34 19.43
CA VAL A 451 -9.25 19.39 18.88
C VAL A 451 -8.08 18.79 18.10
N ILE A 452 -7.54 19.56 17.15
CA ILE A 452 -6.26 19.24 16.51
C ILE A 452 -5.17 19.94 17.32
N THR A 453 -4.14 19.19 17.71
CA THR A 453 -3.07 19.67 18.59
C THR A 453 -1.78 19.95 17.83
N GLY A 454 -1.58 19.31 16.68
CA GLY A 454 -0.43 19.55 15.82
C GLY A 454 -0.44 18.71 14.55
N ARG A 455 0.51 18.98 13.65
CA ARG A 455 0.71 18.26 12.39
C ARG A 455 2.13 17.74 12.27
N LEU A 456 2.28 16.57 11.67
CA LEU A 456 3.58 15.96 11.43
C LEU A 456 3.71 15.65 9.94
N ARG A 457 4.93 15.72 9.41
CA ARG A 457 5.22 15.37 8.02
C ARG A 457 6.36 14.37 7.94
N ASP A 458 6.12 13.27 7.25
CA ASP A 458 7.14 12.29 6.92
C ASP A 458 8.13 12.91 5.92
N ILE A 459 9.42 12.93 6.26
CA ILE A 459 10.47 13.53 5.43
C ILE A 459 10.94 12.62 4.29
N ALA A 460 10.67 11.31 4.36
CA ALA A 460 11.05 10.33 3.37
C ALA A 460 10.06 10.25 2.20
N ASP A 461 8.75 10.32 2.49
CA ASP A 461 7.69 10.21 1.47
C ASP A 461 6.73 11.41 1.39
N GLY A 462 6.77 12.33 2.36
CA GLY A 462 5.96 13.54 2.38
C GLY A 462 4.54 13.35 2.92
N ASN A 463 4.17 12.15 3.40
CA ASN A 463 2.86 11.90 4.00
C ASN A 463 2.66 12.75 5.26
N GLU A 464 1.42 13.19 5.47
CA GLU A 464 1.05 14.02 6.61
C GLU A 464 0.28 13.21 7.65
N HIS A 465 0.61 13.46 8.91
CA HIS A 465 -0.10 12.97 10.07
C HIS A 465 -0.64 14.14 10.86
N THR A 466 -1.74 13.91 11.56
CA THR A 466 -2.40 14.91 12.39
C THR A 466 -2.56 14.34 13.78
N ARG A 467 -2.13 15.10 14.78
CA ARG A 467 -2.38 14.76 16.18
C ARG A 467 -3.70 15.39 16.60
N ILE A 468 -4.61 14.53 17.05
CA ILE A 468 -5.90 14.94 17.61
C ILE A 468 -5.92 14.64 19.10
N ALA A 469 -6.73 15.40 19.85
CA ALA A 469 -7.01 15.11 21.23
C ALA A 469 -8.50 15.25 21.52
N TRP A 470 -9.00 14.43 22.43
CA TRP A 470 -10.38 14.50 22.92
C TRP A 470 -10.43 14.27 24.42
N LEU A 471 -11.45 14.83 25.07
CA LEU A 471 -11.66 14.62 26.49
C LEU A 471 -12.48 13.35 26.72
N ARG A 472 -11.96 12.43 27.53
CA ARG A 472 -12.64 11.19 27.92
C ARG A 472 -12.35 10.90 29.38
N ASP A 473 -13.39 10.58 30.16
CA ASP A 473 -13.28 10.21 31.57
C ASP A 473 -12.45 11.22 32.40
N GLY A 474 -12.65 12.51 32.12
CA GLY A 474 -11.98 13.64 32.80
C GLY A 474 -10.54 13.92 32.36
N HIS A 475 -9.99 13.15 31.42
CA HIS A 475 -8.59 13.29 30.98
C HIS A 475 -8.53 13.49 29.47
N TRP A 476 -7.60 14.33 29.02
CA TRP A 476 -7.31 14.47 27.60
C TRP A 476 -6.50 13.28 27.12
N GLN A 477 -7.01 12.63 26.08
CA GLN A 477 -6.29 11.59 25.36
C GLN A 477 -5.90 12.14 23.99
N SER A 478 -4.72 11.78 23.50
CA SER A 478 -4.24 12.26 22.22
C SER A 478 -3.60 11.15 21.41
N TYR A 479 -3.86 11.16 20.11
CA TYR A 479 -3.31 10.17 19.19
C TYR A 479 -2.94 10.86 17.88
N THR A 480 -1.81 10.46 17.32
CA THR A 480 -1.41 10.87 15.99
C THR A 480 -1.83 9.83 14.96
N VAL A 481 -2.55 10.29 13.94
CA VAL A 481 -3.12 9.44 12.89
C VAL A 481 -2.76 9.98 11.52
N GLU A 482 -2.80 9.13 10.49
CA GLU A 482 -2.65 9.62 9.12
C GLU A 482 -3.73 10.66 8.81
N ARG A 483 -3.33 11.77 8.17
CA ARG A 483 -4.27 12.86 7.82
C ARG A 483 -5.44 12.35 6.97
N LYS A 484 -5.21 11.32 6.14
CA LYS A 484 -6.25 10.67 5.31
C LYS A 484 -7.37 10.05 6.15
N THR A 485 -7.07 9.58 7.36
CA THR A 485 -8.02 8.95 8.27
C THR A 485 -9.05 9.96 8.74
N LEU A 486 -8.59 11.14 9.16
CA LEU A 486 -9.45 12.26 9.57
C LEU A 486 -10.21 12.87 8.41
N ALA A 487 -9.68 12.76 7.20
CA ALA A 487 -10.37 13.24 6.01
C ALA A 487 -11.55 12.35 5.61
N ASN A 488 -11.68 11.11 6.11
CA ASN A 488 -12.63 10.12 5.57
C ASN A 488 -13.55 9.51 6.63
N SER A 489 -14.87 9.68 6.44
CA SER A 489 -15.91 9.23 7.39
C SER A 489 -15.99 7.72 7.61
N ARG A 490 -15.37 6.89 6.76
CA ARG A 490 -15.28 5.44 7.00
C ARG A 490 -14.11 5.08 7.90
N SER A 491 -12.94 5.66 7.64
CA SER A 491 -11.71 5.36 8.38
C SER A 491 -11.66 6.05 9.74
N ILE A 492 -12.26 7.25 9.90
CA ILE A 492 -12.31 7.92 11.21
C ILE A 492 -13.04 7.09 12.26
N VAL A 493 -13.95 6.19 11.85
CA VAL A 493 -14.68 5.28 12.75
C VAL A 493 -13.73 4.29 13.43
N GLU A 494 -12.56 3.99 12.85
CA GLU A 494 -11.55 3.14 13.47
C GLU A 494 -11.02 3.73 14.80
N LEU A 495 -11.08 5.06 14.95
CA LEU A 495 -10.68 5.76 16.18
C LEU A 495 -11.63 5.51 17.36
N ALA A 496 -12.80 4.92 17.12
CA ALA A 496 -13.67 4.43 18.19
C ALA A 496 -12.96 3.36 19.05
N ALA A 497 -12.07 2.57 18.46
CA ALA A 497 -11.26 1.59 19.20
C ALA A 497 -10.29 2.23 20.20
N LEU A 498 -9.95 3.51 19.99
CA LEU A 498 -9.09 4.31 20.89
C LEU A 498 -9.91 5.12 21.91
N GLY A 499 -11.24 5.08 21.85
CA GLY A 499 -12.12 5.78 22.78
C GLY A 499 -12.71 7.10 22.27
N LEU A 500 -12.44 7.51 21.02
CA LEU A 500 -13.10 8.67 20.41
C LEU A 500 -14.61 8.39 20.25
N PRO A 501 -15.54 9.27 20.67
CA PRO A 501 -16.99 9.09 20.50
C PRO A 501 -17.47 9.23 19.04
N VAL A 502 -17.02 8.34 18.16
CA VAL A 502 -17.32 8.33 16.73
C VAL A 502 -18.04 7.05 16.33
N THR A 503 -19.04 7.18 15.47
CA THR A 503 -19.84 6.10 14.91
C THR A 503 -20.10 6.38 13.42
N SER A 504 -20.64 5.41 12.70
CA SER A 504 -21.05 5.62 11.32
C SER A 504 -22.12 6.71 11.15
N SER A 505 -22.90 7.03 12.19
CA SER A 505 -23.95 8.05 12.14
C SER A 505 -23.43 9.48 12.31
N ASN A 506 -22.35 9.70 13.07
CA ASN A 506 -21.80 11.03 13.33
C ASN A 506 -20.45 11.32 12.63
N ALA A 507 -19.81 10.32 12.03
CA ALA A 507 -18.50 10.44 11.39
C ALA A 507 -18.41 11.53 10.32
N ALA A 508 -19.48 11.75 9.53
CA ALA A 508 -19.50 12.80 8.52
C ALA A 508 -19.37 14.20 9.15
N GLY A 509 -20.10 14.45 10.24
CA GLY A 509 -20.01 15.72 10.96
C GLY A 509 -18.63 15.93 11.60
N GLN A 510 -18.02 14.87 12.15
CA GLN A 510 -16.69 14.99 12.76
C GLN A 510 -15.60 15.27 11.73
N VAL A 511 -15.68 14.66 10.54
CA VAL A 511 -14.79 14.97 9.42
C VAL A 511 -14.94 16.43 8.99
N ASP A 512 -16.18 16.92 8.85
CA ASP A 512 -16.46 18.32 8.51
C ASP A 512 -15.87 19.28 9.57
N TYR A 513 -16.06 18.95 10.85
CA TYR A 513 -15.56 19.74 11.98
C TYR A 513 -14.04 19.79 11.98
N LEU A 514 -13.36 18.64 11.92
CA LEU A 514 -11.90 18.58 11.97
C LEU A 514 -11.27 19.28 10.77
N ALA A 515 -11.89 19.19 9.59
CA ALA A 515 -11.44 19.95 8.42
C ALA A 515 -11.58 21.47 8.62
N ALA A 516 -12.70 21.93 9.20
CA ALA A 516 -12.90 23.34 9.53
C ALA A 516 -11.92 23.81 10.62
N PHE A 517 -11.68 22.98 11.64
CA PHE A 517 -10.74 23.23 12.72
C PHE A 517 -9.31 23.35 12.19
N GLU A 518 -8.88 22.42 11.34
CA GLU A 518 -7.56 22.47 10.70
C GLU A 518 -7.39 23.76 9.89
N ALA A 519 -8.39 24.13 9.08
CA ALA A 519 -8.34 25.31 8.22
C ALA A 519 -8.27 26.62 9.03
N ALA A 520 -9.09 26.76 10.08
CA ALA A 520 -9.11 27.96 10.92
C ALA A 520 -7.81 28.14 11.73
N ASN A 521 -7.13 27.04 12.04
CA ASN A 521 -5.96 27.03 12.93
C ASN A 521 -4.64 26.72 12.23
N ILE A 522 -4.62 26.65 10.90
CA ILE A 522 -3.50 26.12 10.11
C ILE A 522 -2.17 26.84 10.36
N GLU A 523 -2.19 28.12 10.69
CA GLU A 523 -0.98 28.92 10.97
C GLU A 523 -0.53 28.82 12.43
N HIS A 524 -1.44 28.42 13.33
CA HIS A 524 -1.19 28.30 14.77
C HIS A 524 -0.77 26.89 15.18
N LEU A 525 -1.16 25.86 14.42
CA LEU A 525 -0.86 24.46 14.70
C LEU A 525 0.64 24.15 14.57
N PRO A 526 1.30 23.66 15.64
CA PRO A 526 2.70 23.24 15.63
C PRO A 526 2.96 22.16 14.58
N ARG A 527 4.21 22.12 14.12
CA ARG A 527 4.65 21.19 13.08
C ARG A 527 5.87 20.42 13.56
N ALA A 528 5.87 19.11 13.32
CA ALA A 528 7.03 18.26 13.51
C ALA A 528 7.36 17.48 12.24
N ARG A 529 8.55 16.87 12.24
CA ARG A 529 9.02 15.98 11.19
C ARG A 529 9.13 14.56 11.74
N VAL A 530 8.79 13.58 10.92
CA VAL A 530 8.95 12.15 11.25
C VAL A 530 9.57 11.41 10.08
N THR A 531 10.03 10.19 10.30
CA THR A 531 10.51 9.29 9.25
C THR A 531 10.23 7.84 9.63
N SER A 532 9.90 7.03 8.65
CA SER A 532 9.76 5.57 8.77
C SER A 532 11.09 4.81 8.60
N GLN A 533 12.22 5.52 8.61
CA GLN A 533 13.57 4.95 8.47
C GLN A 533 14.51 5.52 9.52
N LEU A 534 15.28 4.64 10.15
CA LEU A 534 16.43 4.96 10.97
C LEU A 534 17.68 5.24 10.10
N GLY A 535 18.75 5.70 10.75
CA GLY A 535 20.03 6.00 10.14
C GLY A 535 20.14 7.43 9.61
N TRP A 536 20.89 7.65 8.52
CA TRP A 536 21.22 9.00 8.04
C TRP A 536 19.97 9.80 7.63
N VAL A 537 19.81 11.00 8.19
CA VAL A 537 18.68 11.88 7.93
C VAL A 537 19.09 13.09 7.07
N GLY A 538 18.25 13.41 6.08
CA GLY A 538 18.47 14.50 5.14
C GLY A 538 19.44 14.14 4.00
N LYS A 539 19.60 15.06 3.05
CA LYS A 539 20.50 14.85 1.91
C LYS A 539 21.92 14.67 2.43
N ASP A 540 22.53 13.53 2.14
CA ASP A 540 23.87 13.12 2.58
C ASP A 540 24.05 13.06 4.12
N GLY A 541 22.97 12.87 4.89
CA GLY A 541 23.05 12.82 6.37
C GLY A 541 23.23 14.20 7.04
N SER A 542 22.90 15.29 6.35
CA SER A 542 23.10 16.68 6.83
C SER A 542 22.26 17.08 8.05
N GLN A 543 21.18 16.34 8.36
CA GLN A 543 20.31 16.65 9.49
C GLN A 543 20.62 15.83 10.74
N GLY A 544 21.50 14.82 10.63
CA GLY A 544 21.87 13.94 11.73
C GLY A 544 21.68 12.46 11.38
N PHE A 545 21.63 11.64 12.42
CA PHE A 545 21.45 10.19 12.31
C PHE A 545 20.41 9.74 13.33
N LEU A 546 19.31 9.15 12.86
CA LEU A 546 18.23 8.68 13.72
C LEU A 546 18.56 7.29 14.26
N TRP A 547 18.70 7.17 15.58
CA TRP A 547 19.00 5.94 16.29
C TRP A 547 17.88 5.65 17.28
N GLY A 548 17.10 4.61 17.00
CA GLY A 548 15.82 4.35 17.64
C GLY A 548 14.92 5.57 17.51
N ARG A 549 14.57 6.19 18.65
CA ARG A 549 13.74 7.40 18.67
C ARG A 549 14.52 8.69 18.90
N ARG A 550 15.86 8.63 18.90
CA ARG A 550 16.73 9.79 19.14
C ARG A 550 17.48 10.21 17.89
N LEU A 551 17.41 11.49 17.55
CA LEU A 551 18.24 12.06 16.49
C LEU A 551 19.61 12.45 17.08
N LEU A 552 20.65 11.78 16.60
CA LEU A 552 22.05 12.09 16.94
C LEU A 552 22.53 13.28 16.12
N CYS A 553 23.17 14.23 16.80
CA CYS A 553 23.74 15.46 16.25
C CYS A 553 25.25 15.56 16.64
N PRO A 554 26.05 16.44 15.99
CA PRO A 554 27.48 16.55 16.28
C PRO A 554 27.83 16.79 17.76
N ASP A 555 27.01 17.57 18.47
CA ASP A 555 27.26 18.02 19.85
C ASP A 555 26.35 17.35 20.88
N GLY A 556 25.61 16.30 20.50
CA GLY A 556 24.69 15.60 21.41
C GLY A 556 23.57 14.85 20.70
N GLU A 557 22.40 14.84 21.30
CA GLU A 557 21.17 14.25 20.77
C GLU A 557 20.00 15.20 21.03
N THR A 558 18.99 15.22 20.15
CA THR A 558 17.78 16.03 20.40
C THR A 558 16.95 15.44 21.54
N VAL A 559 16.43 16.33 22.40
CA VAL A 559 15.76 16.16 23.72
C VAL A 559 14.99 14.83 24.00
N ALA A 560 15.27 14.31 25.21
CA ALA A 560 14.79 13.22 26.08
C ALA A 560 13.52 12.37 25.83
N ALA A 561 12.50 12.82 25.09
CA ALA A 561 11.25 12.06 25.02
C ALA A 561 11.37 10.89 24.04
N LEU A 562 10.93 9.71 24.46
CA LEU A 562 10.99 8.49 23.65
C LEU A 562 10.06 8.66 22.44
N ASP A 563 8.81 9.10 22.58
CA ASP A 563 7.90 9.32 21.45
C ASP A 563 7.61 10.80 21.20
N ILE A 564 7.45 11.20 19.94
CA ILE A 564 6.85 12.49 19.59
C ILE A 564 5.42 12.62 20.15
N ASP A 565 4.74 11.49 20.37
CA ASP A 565 3.46 11.42 21.05
C ASP A 565 3.59 11.73 22.57
N ASP A 566 4.77 11.66 23.17
CA ASP A 566 5.00 12.08 24.55
C ASP A 566 5.44 13.56 24.65
N VAL A 567 5.91 14.15 23.55
CA VAL A 567 6.33 15.56 23.50
C VAL A 567 5.12 16.48 23.32
N PRO A 568 4.94 17.49 24.18
CA PRO A 568 3.95 18.54 23.96
C PRO A 568 4.15 19.22 22.60
N PRO A 569 3.10 19.42 21.78
CA PRO A 569 3.26 20.03 20.45
C PRO A 569 3.97 21.40 20.43
N SER A 570 3.90 22.17 21.52
CA SER A 570 4.64 23.42 21.70
C SER A 570 6.17 23.27 21.64
N GLU A 571 6.69 22.08 21.90
CA GLU A 571 8.12 21.77 21.99
C GLU A 571 8.68 21.07 20.75
N TRP A 572 7.86 20.81 19.73
CA TRP A 572 8.25 20.08 18.50
C TRP A 572 9.30 20.77 17.61
N LYS A 573 9.84 21.94 17.99
CA LYS A 573 10.75 22.70 17.15
C LYS A 573 11.95 21.85 16.73
N ASP A 574 12.15 21.76 15.42
CA ASP A 574 13.22 21.02 14.75
C ASP A 574 13.28 19.50 15.03
N HIS A 575 12.31 18.95 15.77
CA HIS A 575 12.26 17.54 16.15
C HIS A 575 12.06 16.61 14.94
N ILE A 576 12.83 15.53 14.91
CA ILE A 576 12.69 14.41 13.96
C ILE A 576 12.66 13.12 14.76
N SER A 577 11.52 12.42 14.74
CA SER A 577 11.36 11.10 15.37
C SER A 577 11.12 10.01 14.34
N PHE A 578 11.38 8.77 14.75
CA PHE A 578 10.87 7.61 14.06
C PHE A 578 9.34 7.57 14.17
N ARG A 579 8.69 7.08 13.11
CA ARG A 579 7.27 6.69 13.12
C ARG A 579 7.07 5.53 12.15
N GLY A 580 6.72 4.39 12.70
CA GLY A 580 6.39 3.17 11.98
C GLY A 580 5.02 3.22 11.32
N ALA A 581 4.75 2.30 10.40
CA ALA A 581 3.41 2.13 9.83
C ALA A 581 2.45 1.41 10.80
N ASP A 582 2.99 0.59 11.70
CA ASP A 582 2.28 -0.15 12.73
C ASP A 582 3.17 -0.39 13.96
N SER A 583 2.62 -1.07 14.98
CA SER A 583 3.33 -1.35 16.24
C SER A 583 4.55 -2.26 16.07
N GLY A 584 4.62 -3.08 15.02
CA GLY A 584 5.77 -3.93 14.74
C GLY A 584 6.96 -3.11 14.25
N ASP A 585 6.72 -2.11 13.41
CA ASP A 585 7.75 -1.15 12.99
C ASP A 585 8.26 -0.34 14.19
N GLU A 586 7.35 0.11 15.08
CA GLU A 586 7.73 0.84 16.31
C GLU A 586 8.61 -0.03 17.23
N GLN A 587 8.26 -1.31 17.40
CA GLN A 587 9.04 -2.26 18.19
C GLN A 587 10.48 -2.41 17.68
N ILE A 588 10.69 -2.37 16.36
CA ILE A 588 12.05 -2.42 15.78
C ILE A 588 12.85 -1.18 16.18
N ALA A 589 12.24 0.01 16.17
CA ALA A 589 12.93 1.23 16.59
C ALA A 589 13.24 1.25 18.09
N ASP A 590 12.34 0.73 18.92
CA ASP A 590 12.50 0.64 20.37
C ASP A 590 13.69 -0.25 20.79
N ALA A 591 14.09 -1.19 19.94
CA ALA A 591 15.25 -2.03 20.18
C ALA A 591 16.58 -1.27 20.20
N PHE A 592 16.65 -0.12 19.52
CA PHE A 592 17.85 0.73 19.43
C PHE A 592 17.84 1.78 20.53
N CYS A 593 18.13 1.33 21.75
CA CYS A 593 18.21 2.12 22.96
C CYS A 593 19.52 1.84 23.74
N SER A 594 19.79 2.63 24.78
CA SER A 594 21.01 2.49 25.61
C SER A 594 20.67 2.16 27.05
N ALA A 595 21.50 1.31 27.66
CA ALA A 595 21.55 1.12 29.10
C ALA A 595 23.01 1.05 29.57
N GLY A 596 23.27 1.42 30.82
CA GLY A 596 24.63 1.45 31.37
C GLY A 596 25.50 2.57 30.79
N THR A 597 26.79 2.32 30.64
CA THR A 597 27.77 3.34 30.21
C THR A 597 28.72 2.80 29.15
N LEU A 598 29.33 3.70 28.36
CA LEU A 598 30.38 3.33 27.40
C LEU A 598 31.57 2.67 28.10
N ASP A 599 31.98 3.16 29.27
CA ASP A 599 33.11 2.59 30.02
C ASP A 599 32.79 1.20 30.56
N GLY A 600 31.56 0.98 31.05
CA GLY A 600 31.09 -0.36 31.43
C GLY A 600 31.06 -1.31 30.23
N TRP A 601 30.66 -0.83 29.05
CA TRP A 601 30.72 -1.61 27.82
C TRP A 601 32.17 -1.95 27.43
N ARG A 602 33.10 -0.96 27.48
CA ARG A 602 34.53 -1.19 27.21
C ARG A 602 35.12 -2.26 28.13
N GLN A 603 34.81 -2.21 29.42
CA GLN A 603 35.25 -3.22 30.38
C GLN A 603 34.68 -4.61 30.04
N ALA A 604 33.41 -4.68 29.65
CA ALA A 604 32.76 -5.94 29.27
C ALA A 604 33.40 -6.58 28.03
N VAL A 605 33.77 -5.78 27.02
CA VAL A 605 34.36 -6.29 25.77
C VAL A 605 35.89 -6.40 25.80
N ALA A 606 36.57 -5.90 26.82
CA ALA A 606 38.03 -5.95 26.92
C ALA A 606 38.65 -7.35 26.70
N PRO A 607 38.05 -8.46 27.17
CA PRO A 607 38.58 -9.80 26.91
C PRO A 607 38.65 -10.19 25.43
N LEU A 608 37.90 -9.52 24.54
CA LEU A 608 37.91 -9.76 23.10
C LEU A 608 39.27 -9.51 22.45
N ALA A 609 40.18 -8.77 23.11
CA ALA A 609 41.56 -8.59 22.68
C ALA A 609 42.28 -9.93 22.39
N ASN A 610 41.89 -10.99 23.11
CA ASN A 610 42.46 -12.33 22.96
C ASN A 610 41.73 -13.20 21.93
N TYR A 611 40.64 -12.69 21.34
CA TYR A 611 39.74 -13.44 20.47
C TYR A 611 39.42 -12.67 19.18
N PRO A 612 40.36 -12.60 18.22
CA PRO A 612 40.23 -11.76 17.04
C PRO A 612 38.97 -12.05 16.20
N ARG A 613 38.56 -13.33 16.10
CA ARG A 613 37.33 -13.74 15.41
C ARG A 613 36.06 -13.20 16.06
N ALA A 614 36.02 -13.12 17.39
CA ALA A 614 34.90 -12.52 18.13
C ALA A 614 34.96 -10.99 18.06
N MET A 615 36.16 -10.39 18.12
CA MET A 615 36.37 -8.95 18.00
C MET A 615 35.83 -8.37 16.68
N LEU A 616 35.94 -9.12 15.57
CA LEU A 616 35.38 -8.71 14.27
C LEU A 616 33.88 -8.38 14.31
N ALA A 617 33.12 -8.92 15.26
CA ALA A 617 31.69 -8.61 15.39
C ALA A 617 31.43 -7.18 15.79
N VAL A 618 32.30 -6.57 16.60
CA VAL A 618 32.22 -5.15 16.95
C VAL A 618 32.35 -4.30 15.69
N TYR A 619 33.38 -4.55 14.87
CA TYR A 619 33.62 -3.79 13.65
C TYR A 619 32.55 -4.04 12.59
N ALA A 620 32.10 -5.29 12.41
CA ALA A 620 31.01 -5.61 11.48
C ALA A 620 29.69 -4.93 11.89
N ALA A 621 29.39 -4.87 13.19
CA ALA A 621 28.20 -4.17 13.70
C ALA A 621 28.30 -2.65 13.51
N LEU A 622 29.49 -2.07 13.62
CA LEU A 622 29.72 -0.63 13.50
C LEU A 622 29.91 -0.14 12.05
N ALA A 623 30.04 -1.05 11.08
CA ALA A 623 30.21 -0.73 9.66
C ALA A 623 29.02 -0.04 8.95
N PRO A 624 27.74 -0.35 9.23
CA PRO A 624 26.60 0.14 8.45
C PRO A 624 26.52 1.67 8.23
N PRO A 625 26.77 2.54 9.23
CA PRO A 625 26.79 3.99 9.02
C PRO A 625 27.85 4.45 8.03
N LEU A 626 28.98 3.74 7.94
CA LEU A 626 30.10 4.09 7.06
C LEU A 626 29.89 3.64 5.62
N LEU A 627 29.12 2.57 5.37
CA LEU A 627 28.92 2.04 4.01
C LEU A 627 28.49 3.12 3.00
N ALA A 628 27.52 3.96 3.38
CA ALA A 628 27.06 5.07 2.54
C ALA A 628 28.12 6.17 2.35
N ILE A 629 28.96 6.45 3.37
CA ILE A 629 30.06 7.42 3.32
C ILE A 629 31.15 6.92 2.36
N LEU A 630 31.52 5.65 2.50
CA LEU A 630 32.56 4.99 1.71
C LEU A 630 32.10 4.73 0.26
N GLY A 631 30.79 4.57 0.04
CA GLY A 631 30.25 3.99 -1.18
C GLY A 631 30.57 2.50 -1.30
N ALA A 632 30.68 1.82 -0.16
CA ALA A 632 30.96 0.40 -0.07
C ALA A 632 29.66 -0.43 -0.20
N PRO A 633 29.74 -1.66 -0.74
CA PRO A 633 28.59 -2.55 -0.85
C PRO A 633 28.12 -3.11 0.50
N ASN A 634 26.85 -3.50 0.57
CA ASN A 634 26.34 -4.33 1.66
C ASN A 634 27.00 -5.71 1.64
N PHE A 635 27.17 -6.31 2.81
CA PHE A 635 27.74 -7.64 2.96
C PHE A 635 27.15 -8.38 4.16
N VAL A 636 27.50 -9.65 4.28
CA VAL A 636 27.13 -10.50 5.42
C VAL A 636 28.38 -10.91 6.16
N ALA A 637 28.38 -10.81 7.49
CA ALA A 637 29.38 -11.44 8.34
C ALA A 637 28.72 -12.65 9.02
N ASP A 638 29.20 -13.86 8.72
CA ASP A 638 28.55 -15.11 9.09
C ASP A 638 29.48 -15.96 9.97
N TRP A 639 29.15 -16.12 11.26
CA TRP A 639 29.88 -17.00 12.16
C TRP A 639 29.34 -18.42 12.06
N ALA A 640 30.14 -19.31 11.49
CA ALA A 640 29.75 -20.68 11.16
C ALA A 640 30.63 -21.70 11.88
N TYR A 641 30.08 -22.38 12.88
CA TYR A 641 30.82 -23.43 13.60
C TYR A 641 29.93 -24.31 14.47
N GLY A 642 30.48 -25.41 15.01
CA GLY A 642 29.76 -26.35 15.87
C GLY A 642 29.04 -25.70 17.07
N THR A 643 28.01 -26.38 17.59
CA THR A 643 27.16 -25.90 18.70
C THR A 643 27.98 -25.55 19.96
N SER A 644 27.45 -24.64 20.80
CA SER A 644 28.02 -24.32 22.12
C SER A 644 29.44 -23.72 22.11
N THR A 645 29.76 -22.94 21.08
CA THR A 645 31.09 -22.33 20.87
C THR A 645 31.13 -20.81 21.06
N GLY A 646 30.01 -20.21 21.49
CA GLY A 646 29.88 -18.77 21.75
C GLY A 646 29.41 -17.91 20.57
N LYS A 647 28.90 -18.52 19.47
CA LYS A 647 28.40 -17.77 18.31
C LYS A 647 27.29 -16.77 18.64
N THR A 648 26.30 -17.19 19.43
CA THR A 648 25.23 -16.29 19.90
C THR A 648 25.80 -15.17 20.77
N THR A 649 26.80 -15.46 21.61
CA THR A 649 27.50 -14.43 22.41
C THR A 649 28.16 -13.37 21.54
N VAL A 650 28.78 -13.76 20.42
CA VAL A 650 29.35 -12.82 19.45
C VAL A 650 28.27 -11.90 18.86
N LEU A 651 27.09 -12.44 18.54
CA LEU A 651 25.98 -11.63 18.06
C LEU A 651 25.40 -10.71 19.16
N ARG A 652 25.43 -11.13 20.43
CA ARG A 652 25.08 -10.26 21.57
C ARG A 652 26.06 -9.10 21.70
N VAL A 653 27.37 -9.35 21.55
CA VAL A 653 28.38 -8.28 21.50
C VAL A 653 28.08 -7.30 20.35
N ALA A 654 27.79 -7.81 19.15
CA ALA A 654 27.42 -6.96 18.02
C ALA A 654 26.16 -6.12 18.30
N ALA A 655 25.09 -6.75 18.81
CA ALA A 655 23.84 -6.06 19.14
C ALA A 655 24.06 -4.98 20.20
N SER A 656 24.91 -5.24 21.20
CA SER A 656 25.21 -4.31 22.28
C SER A 656 25.87 -3.01 21.81
N CYS A 657 26.44 -2.98 20.60
CA CYS A 657 26.95 -1.74 20.00
C CYS A 657 25.83 -0.72 19.75
N TRP A 658 24.59 -1.18 19.55
CA TRP A 658 23.48 -0.37 19.06
C TRP A 658 22.21 -0.44 19.89
N GLY A 659 21.96 -1.53 20.62
CA GLY A 659 20.68 -1.76 21.25
C GLY A 659 20.72 -2.89 22.25
N ASN A 660 19.54 -3.29 22.75
CA ASN A 660 19.44 -4.36 23.74
C ASN A 660 19.90 -5.69 23.12
N PRO A 661 20.96 -6.33 23.66
CA PRO A 661 21.49 -7.57 23.10
C PRO A 661 20.75 -8.82 23.58
N ASP A 662 19.77 -8.71 24.47
CA ASP A 662 19.04 -9.87 24.99
C ASP A 662 17.95 -10.33 24.00
N GLU A 663 18.22 -11.44 23.30
CA GLU A 663 17.32 -12.00 22.30
C GLU A 663 15.95 -12.44 22.82
N ARG A 664 15.76 -12.46 24.15
CA ARG A 664 14.50 -12.83 24.82
C ARG A 664 13.63 -11.62 25.15
N ALA A 665 14.15 -10.40 25.02
CA ALA A 665 13.40 -9.19 25.31
C ALA A 665 12.57 -8.75 24.10
N ASP A 666 11.39 -8.17 24.35
CA ASP A 666 10.51 -7.66 23.28
C ASP A 666 11.17 -6.56 22.44
N GLY A 667 12.10 -5.79 23.03
CA GLY A 667 12.89 -4.76 22.35
C GLY A 667 14.32 -5.22 22.03
N SER A 668 14.52 -6.46 21.60
CA SER A 668 15.86 -6.97 21.24
C SER A 668 16.34 -6.42 19.90
N ALA A 669 17.62 -6.04 19.81
CA ALA A 669 18.32 -5.73 18.56
C ALA A 669 18.95 -6.99 17.90
N LEU A 670 18.72 -8.16 18.50
CA LEU A 670 19.13 -9.49 18.06
C LEU A 670 17.89 -10.36 17.83
N TRP A 671 17.67 -10.81 16.59
CA TRP A 671 16.52 -11.66 16.23
C TRP A 671 16.96 -13.07 15.84
N SER A 672 16.00 -13.99 15.80
CA SER A 672 16.19 -15.35 15.27
C SER A 672 16.03 -15.39 13.75
N TRP A 673 16.64 -16.37 13.08
CA TRP A 673 16.34 -16.66 11.66
C TRP A 673 14.90 -17.16 11.39
N ASP A 674 14.07 -17.39 12.41
CA ASP A 674 12.62 -17.67 12.24
C ASP A 674 11.84 -16.40 11.84
N VAL A 675 12.16 -15.89 10.66
CA VAL A 675 11.58 -14.68 10.07
C VAL A 675 11.17 -14.95 8.63
N THR A 676 10.21 -14.16 8.14
CA THR A 676 9.83 -14.23 6.72
C THR A 676 10.75 -13.33 5.89
N PRO A 677 11.02 -13.66 4.62
CA PRO A 677 11.81 -12.78 3.77
C PRO A 677 11.17 -11.40 3.53
N VAL A 678 9.84 -11.28 3.69
CA VAL A 678 9.13 -9.99 3.61
C VAL A 678 9.41 -9.15 4.85
N TRP A 679 9.46 -9.77 6.03
CA TRP A 679 9.84 -9.10 7.27
C TRP A 679 11.27 -8.55 7.14
N VAL A 680 12.24 -9.37 6.69
CA VAL A 680 13.62 -8.91 6.46
C VAL A 680 13.70 -7.74 5.47
N GLU A 681 12.93 -7.78 4.37
CA GLU A 681 12.86 -6.67 3.41
C GLU A 681 12.37 -5.38 4.07
N GLN A 682 11.36 -5.42 4.96
CA GLN A 682 10.89 -4.23 5.68
C GLN A 682 11.90 -3.77 6.75
N THR A 683 12.42 -4.70 7.56
CA THR A 683 13.40 -4.40 8.60
C THR A 683 14.64 -3.75 8.03
N CYS A 684 15.17 -4.22 6.89
CA CYS A 684 16.32 -3.57 6.24
C CYS A 684 16.02 -2.14 5.78
N ARG A 685 14.78 -1.84 5.39
CA ARG A 685 14.38 -0.47 5.03
C ARG A 685 14.32 0.44 6.25
N ILE A 686 13.90 -0.09 7.39
CA ILE A 686 13.90 0.63 8.67
C ILE A 686 15.35 0.84 9.13
N LEU A 687 16.19 -0.21 9.11
CA LEU A 687 17.58 -0.22 9.58
C LEU A 687 18.58 0.32 8.55
N ASN A 688 18.26 1.41 7.86
CA ASN A 688 19.09 1.96 6.79
C ASN A 688 20.32 2.73 7.33
N GLY A 689 21.42 2.02 7.59
CA GLY A 689 22.60 2.53 8.28
C GLY A 689 22.83 1.88 9.64
N LEU A 690 22.05 0.85 9.99
CA LEU A 690 22.16 0.03 11.20
C LEU A 690 22.28 -1.45 10.81
N PRO A 691 22.87 -2.32 11.66
CA PRO A 691 23.03 -3.74 11.33
C PRO A 691 21.70 -4.50 11.46
N LEU A 692 21.51 -5.51 10.62
CA LEU A 692 20.53 -6.57 10.85
C LEU A 692 21.26 -7.76 11.50
N ILE A 693 20.75 -8.29 12.60
CA ILE A 693 21.43 -9.36 13.34
C ILE A 693 20.48 -10.55 13.52
N LEU A 694 20.83 -11.68 12.91
CA LEU A 694 20.02 -12.91 12.91
C LEU A 694 20.82 -14.09 13.48
N ASP A 695 20.35 -14.64 14.61
CA ASP A 695 20.95 -15.79 15.27
C ASP A 695 20.35 -17.11 14.79
N ASP A 696 21.25 -18.06 14.53
CA ASP A 696 21.00 -19.48 14.28
C ASP A 696 20.20 -19.79 13.00
N THR A 697 20.90 -19.95 11.88
CA THR A 697 20.32 -20.33 10.57
C THR A 697 19.45 -21.59 10.60
N LYS A 698 19.64 -22.51 11.57
CA LYS A 698 18.79 -23.72 11.70
C LYS A 698 17.35 -23.40 12.08
N ARG A 699 17.08 -22.20 12.63
CA ARG A 699 15.73 -21.73 12.96
C ARG A 699 14.96 -21.19 11.75
N ALA A 700 15.61 -21.03 10.60
CA ALA A 700 14.93 -20.64 9.38
C ALA A 700 13.89 -21.71 8.98
N ARG A 701 12.64 -21.29 8.73
CA ARG A 701 11.55 -22.22 8.36
C ARG A 701 11.86 -23.10 7.17
N ARG A 702 12.67 -22.61 6.22
CA ARG A 702 13.09 -23.32 5.01
C ARG A 702 14.51 -22.88 4.63
N PRO A 703 15.40 -23.81 4.20
CA PRO A 703 16.72 -23.49 3.66
C PRO A 703 16.70 -22.40 2.57
N ALA A 704 15.73 -22.47 1.65
CA ALA A 704 15.56 -21.48 0.58
C ALA A 704 15.33 -20.04 1.08
N ASN A 705 14.79 -19.85 2.30
CA ASN A 705 14.62 -18.52 2.87
C ASN A 705 15.98 -17.89 3.22
N VAL A 706 16.93 -18.68 3.71
CA VAL A 706 18.30 -18.22 4.02
C VAL A 706 18.94 -17.68 2.75
N ALA A 707 18.97 -18.48 1.68
CA ALA A 707 19.51 -18.10 0.38
C ALA A 707 18.95 -16.77 -0.14
N LYS A 708 17.62 -16.65 -0.10
CA LYS A 708 16.89 -15.47 -0.54
C LYS A 708 17.20 -14.25 0.31
N ILE A 709 17.23 -14.40 1.64
CA ILE A 709 17.55 -13.31 2.57
C ILE A 709 18.97 -12.79 2.32
N LEU A 710 19.95 -13.68 2.16
CA LEU A 710 21.33 -13.28 1.84
C LEU A 710 21.39 -12.46 0.54
N TYR A 711 20.68 -12.92 -0.51
CA TYR A 711 20.61 -12.20 -1.77
C TYR A 711 19.96 -10.81 -1.59
N ASP A 712 18.79 -10.75 -0.95
CA ASP A 712 18.05 -9.50 -0.80
C ASP A 712 18.87 -8.47 0.00
N VAL A 713 19.42 -8.85 1.16
CA VAL A 713 20.21 -7.96 2.01
C VAL A 713 21.42 -7.39 1.26
N THR A 714 22.20 -8.27 0.63
CA THR A 714 23.44 -7.89 -0.07
C THR A 714 23.19 -7.13 -1.38
N SER A 715 21.98 -7.20 -1.94
CA SER A 715 21.57 -6.38 -3.09
C SER A 715 21.31 -4.91 -2.73
N GLY A 716 20.99 -4.63 -1.45
CA GLY A 716 20.69 -3.27 -0.97
C GLY A 716 19.41 -2.67 -1.52
N ARG A 717 18.55 -3.47 -2.17
CA ARG A 717 17.35 -2.99 -2.85
C ARG A 717 16.17 -3.92 -2.65
N GLY A 718 15.04 -3.33 -2.26
CA GLY A 718 13.77 -4.02 -2.17
C GLY A 718 13.22 -4.43 -3.54
N ARG A 719 12.10 -5.14 -3.53
CA ARG A 719 11.46 -5.55 -4.79
C ARG A 719 10.73 -4.38 -5.42
N GLY A 720 10.87 -4.26 -6.75
CA GLY A 720 10.01 -3.39 -7.54
C GLY A 720 8.58 -3.87 -7.41
N ARG A 721 7.69 -3.02 -6.86
CA ARG A 721 6.27 -3.33 -6.76
C ARG A 721 5.51 -2.38 -7.67
N GLY A 722 4.64 -2.92 -8.51
CA GLY A 722 3.67 -2.10 -9.24
C GLY A 722 2.74 -1.36 -8.28
N SER A 723 2.28 -0.19 -8.69
CA SER A 723 1.21 0.55 -8.05
C SER A 723 0.15 0.90 -9.10
N LEU A 724 -1.05 1.26 -8.64
CA LEU A 724 -2.11 1.73 -9.52
C LEU A 724 -1.73 3.01 -10.30
N LYS A 725 -0.73 3.77 -9.84
CA LYS A 725 -0.25 5.03 -10.45
C LYS A 725 1.09 4.89 -11.21
N GLY A 726 1.61 3.68 -11.36
CA GLY A 726 2.95 3.44 -11.94
C GLY A 726 3.74 2.46 -11.08
N MET A 727 4.97 2.78 -10.73
CA MET A 727 5.80 1.91 -9.87
C MET A 727 5.79 2.46 -8.43
N ARG A 728 5.58 1.62 -7.41
CA ARG A 728 5.88 2.01 -6.03
C ARG A 728 7.37 2.27 -5.94
N ARG A 729 7.76 3.29 -5.19
CA ARG A 729 9.17 3.56 -4.91
C ARG A 729 9.79 2.30 -4.29
N THR A 730 10.81 1.78 -4.94
CA THR A 730 11.58 0.65 -4.40
C THR A 730 12.43 1.19 -3.25
N GLY A 731 12.30 0.59 -2.07
CA GLY A 731 13.17 0.90 -0.94
C GLY A 731 14.60 0.48 -1.25
N THR A 732 15.57 1.25 -0.79
CA THR A 732 16.99 0.90 -0.79
C THR A 732 17.49 0.97 0.63
N TRP A 733 18.51 0.18 0.95
CA TRP A 733 19.12 0.17 2.28
C TRP A 733 20.63 -0.06 2.20
N SER A 734 21.32 0.48 3.19
CA SER A 734 22.75 0.32 3.42
C SER A 734 22.93 -0.39 4.76
N THR A 735 23.31 -1.66 4.77
CA THR A 735 23.38 -2.47 5.99
C THR A 735 24.41 -3.60 5.88
N VAL A 736 24.76 -4.16 7.05
CA VAL A 736 25.50 -5.42 7.20
C VAL A 736 24.58 -6.39 7.92
N LEU A 737 24.41 -7.60 7.37
CA LEU A 737 23.78 -8.70 8.09
C LEU A 737 24.84 -9.44 8.90
N LEU A 738 24.65 -9.53 10.20
CA LEU A 738 25.42 -10.42 11.06
C LEU A 738 24.60 -11.69 11.28
N SER A 739 25.20 -12.82 10.98
CA SER A 739 24.56 -14.14 10.98
C SER A 739 25.36 -15.10 11.85
N SER A 740 24.67 -16.05 12.47
CA SER A 740 25.30 -17.24 13.06
C SER A 740 24.62 -18.52 12.57
N GLY A 741 25.39 -19.61 12.52
CA GLY A 741 24.87 -20.92 12.18
C GLY A 741 25.85 -22.04 12.51
N GLU A 742 25.36 -23.29 12.51
CA GLU A 742 26.25 -24.45 12.59
C GLU A 742 26.92 -24.74 11.25
N ALA A 743 26.17 -24.59 10.16
CA ALA A 743 26.68 -24.53 8.81
C ALA A 743 26.75 -23.07 8.35
N SER A 744 27.66 -22.79 7.41
CA SER A 744 27.74 -21.46 6.82
C SER A 744 26.48 -21.10 6.06
N ALA A 745 26.06 -19.84 6.17
CA ALA A 745 24.96 -19.28 5.40
C ALA A 745 25.18 -19.42 3.87
N VAL A 746 26.42 -19.46 3.38
CA VAL A 746 26.70 -19.68 1.95
C VAL A 746 26.36 -21.09 1.49
N SER A 747 26.25 -22.07 2.39
CA SER A 747 25.84 -23.42 2.00
C SER A 747 24.39 -23.47 1.52
N PHE A 748 23.61 -22.42 1.74
CA PHE A 748 22.20 -22.37 1.32
C PHE A 748 22.03 -21.80 -0.09
N THR A 749 23.07 -21.27 -0.74
CA THR A 749 22.98 -20.59 -2.05
C THR A 749 24.07 -21.02 -3.03
N GLN A 750 23.68 -21.15 -4.30
CA GLN A 750 24.57 -21.38 -5.43
C GLN A 750 24.92 -20.10 -6.21
N ASP A 751 24.31 -18.97 -5.86
CA ASP A 751 24.62 -17.70 -6.51
C ASP A 751 26.02 -17.22 -6.14
N GLY A 752 26.97 -17.39 -7.06
CA GLY A 752 28.36 -16.99 -6.85
C GLY A 752 28.52 -15.51 -6.47
N GLY A 753 27.61 -14.65 -6.92
CA GLY A 753 27.58 -13.23 -6.55
C GLY A 753 27.24 -13.00 -5.08
N THR A 754 26.24 -13.71 -4.55
CA THR A 754 25.84 -13.68 -3.14
C THR A 754 26.93 -14.29 -2.27
N ARG A 755 27.49 -15.45 -2.66
CA ARG A 755 28.61 -16.09 -1.96
C ARG A 755 29.81 -15.14 -1.83
N ALA A 756 30.10 -14.39 -2.89
CA ALA A 756 31.17 -13.38 -2.91
C ALA A 756 30.88 -12.14 -2.02
N ARG A 757 29.69 -12.04 -1.41
CA ARG A 757 29.28 -10.95 -0.49
C ARG A 757 29.09 -11.44 0.94
N VAL A 758 29.39 -12.70 1.21
CA VAL A 758 29.35 -13.28 2.56
C VAL A 758 30.79 -13.52 3.03
N LEU A 759 31.18 -12.80 4.07
CA LEU A 759 32.38 -13.08 4.85
C LEU A 759 32.04 -14.14 5.89
N THR A 760 32.38 -15.41 5.58
CA THR A 760 32.21 -16.50 6.53
C THR A 760 33.42 -16.59 7.45
N LEU A 761 33.16 -16.49 8.75
CA LEU A 761 34.12 -16.63 9.83
C LEU A 761 33.93 -18.03 10.42
N TRP A 762 34.71 -18.98 9.91
CA TRP A 762 34.70 -20.35 10.41
C TRP A 762 35.38 -20.44 11.79
N GLY A 763 35.25 -21.58 12.46
CA GLY A 763 35.90 -21.90 13.75
C GLY A 763 35.29 -21.25 14.99
N ALA A 764 35.76 -21.70 16.16
CA ALA A 764 35.23 -21.25 17.44
C ALA A 764 35.65 -19.79 17.72
N PRO A 765 34.69 -18.85 17.90
CA PRO A 765 35.01 -17.44 18.09
C PRO A 765 35.87 -17.17 19.32
N PHE A 766 35.71 -17.97 20.38
CA PHE A 766 36.45 -17.87 21.64
C PHE A 766 37.50 -18.97 21.83
N GLY A 767 37.93 -19.62 20.73
CA GLY A 767 38.91 -20.72 20.81
C GLY A 767 38.35 -21.99 21.45
N ALA A 768 39.19 -22.74 22.17
CA ALA A 768 38.81 -24.03 22.74
C ALA A 768 37.73 -23.89 23.82
N ALA A 769 36.71 -24.75 23.74
CA ALA A 769 35.67 -24.84 24.75
C ALA A 769 36.21 -25.49 26.03
N ASN A 770 36.52 -24.67 27.03
CA ASN A 770 36.95 -25.07 28.36
C ASN A 770 36.29 -24.17 29.43
N GLU A 771 36.48 -24.50 30.71
CA GLU A 771 35.83 -23.79 31.83
C GLU A 771 36.25 -22.30 31.90
N GLU A 772 37.53 -22.01 31.66
CA GLU A 772 38.08 -20.65 31.66
C GLU A 772 37.43 -19.77 30.57
N THR A 773 37.42 -20.27 29.33
CA THR A 773 36.72 -19.62 28.21
C THR A 773 35.23 -19.45 28.52
N GLY A 774 34.60 -20.45 29.14
CA GLY A 774 33.20 -20.39 29.54
C GLY A 774 32.91 -19.24 30.52
N GLN A 775 33.78 -19.03 31.51
CA GLN A 775 33.68 -17.91 32.45
C GLN A 775 33.86 -16.56 31.76
N VAL A 776 34.83 -16.46 30.83
CA VAL A 776 35.04 -15.23 30.04
C VAL A 776 33.80 -14.90 29.20
N VAL A 777 33.26 -15.89 28.48
CA VAL A 777 32.04 -15.75 27.66
C VAL A 777 30.86 -15.28 28.53
N GLN A 778 30.64 -15.90 29.70
CA GLN A 778 29.58 -15.49 30.61
C GLN A 778 29.78 -14.07 31.16
N GLY A 779 31.03 -13.69 31.46
CA GLY A 779 31.39 -12.34 31.90
C GLY A 779 31.08 -11.28 30.85
N ILE A 780 31.43 -11.55 29.58
CA ILE A 780 31.10 -10.69 28.44
C ILE A 780 29.58 -10.55 28.33
N GLU A 781 28.83 -11.65 28.35
CA GLU A 781 27.36 -11.63 28.22
C GLU A 781 26.69 -10.78 29.28
N ASN A 782 27.08 -10.95 30.54
CA ASN A 782 26.52 -10.18 31.64
C ASN A 782 26.88 -8.70 31.50
N GLY A 783 28.12 -8.41 31.12
CA GLY A 783 28.62 -7.05 30.95
C GLY A 783 27.91 -6.29 29.83
N VAL A 784 27.71 -6.92 28.66
CA VAL A 784 27.02 -6.29 27.52
C VAL A 784 25.52 -6.21 27.70
N LYS A 785 24.90 -7.12 28.46
CA LYS A 785 23.48 -6.98 28.86
C LYS A 785 23.24 -5.84 29.84
N ALA A 786 24.25 -5.48 30.64
CA ALA A 786 24.19 -4.35 31.56
C ALA A 786 24.60 -3.02 30.92
N ASN A 787 25.39 -3.05 29.85
CA ASN A 787 25.92 -1.87 29.17
C ASN A 787 25.80 -2.03 27.65
N TYR A 788 24.93 -1.28 26.99
CA TYR A 788 24.71 -1.37 25.54
C TYR A 788 24.22 -0.05 24.93
N GLY A 789 24.27 0.05 23.60
CA GLY A 789 23.75 1.16 22.79
C GLY A 789 24.66 2.39 22.68
N GLU A 790 25.57 2.59 23.64
CA GLU A 790 26.51 3.72 23.63
C GLU A 790 27.57 3.71 22.50
N PRO A 791 28.19 2.57 22.12
CA PRO A 791 29.28 2.57 21.14
C PRO A 791 28.88 3.14 19.78
N GLY A 792 27.77 2.67 19.20
CA GLY A 792 27.27 3.12 17.91
C GLY A 792 26.92 4.61 17.91
N LYS A 793 26.31 5.11 19.00
CA LYS A 793 26.03 6.54 19.18
C LYS A 793 27.30 7.38 19.10
N VAL A 794 28.29 7.04 19.90
CA VAL A 794 29.54 7.80 20.02
C VAL A 794 30.31 7.80 18.71
N LEU A 795 30.34 6.65 18.01
CA LEU A 795 30.94 6.55 16.68
C LEU A 795 30.25 7.50 15.69
N VAL A 796 28.92 7.49 15.64
CA VAL A 796 28.15 8.33 14.72
C VAL A 796 28.29 9.81 15.04
N GLN A 797 28.28 10.20 16.31
CA GLN A 797 28.54 11.57 16.73
C GLN A 797 29.95 12.02 16.32
N TRP A 798 30.95 11.15 16.45
CA TRP A 798 32.29 11.41 15.95
C TRP A 798 32.30 11.61 14.42
N LEU A 799 31.60 10.76 13.66
CA LEU A 799 31.49 10.91 12.20
C LEU A 799 30.81 12.22 11.80
N LEU A 800 29.75 12.61 12.50
CA LEU A 800 29.02 13.88 12.30
C LEU A 800 29.92 15.09 12.58
N LYS A 801 30.65 15.07 13.69
CA LYS A 801 31.61 16.14 14.05
C LYS A 801 32.78 16.23 13.07
N ASN A 802 33.22 15.11 12.53
CA ASN A 802 34.34 15.02 11.59
C ASN A 802 33.90 14.91 10.13
N ARG A 803 32.71 15.43 9.78
CA ARG A 803 32.19 15.44 8.40
C ARG A 803 33.18 15.96 7.34
N PRO A 804 33.98 17.01 7.58
CA PRO A 804 35.01 17.45 6.63
C PRO A 804 36.06 16.38 6.29
N MET A 805 36.24 15.34 7.12
CA MET A 805 37.19 14.25 6.90
C MET A 805 36.63 13.11 6.03
N TRP A 806 35.33 13.07 5.75
CA TRP A 806 34.72 11.98 4.99
C TRP A 806 35.38 11.68 3.63
N PRO A 807 35.82 12.68 2.83
CA PRO A 807 36.56 12.41 1.61
C PRO A 807 37.87 11.64 1.85
N LYS A 808 38.60 11.97 2.93
CA LYS A 808 39.83 11.27 3.31
C LYS A 808 39.56 9.85 3.81
N ILE A 809 38.48 9.66 4.57
CA ILE A 809 38.04 8.33 5.03
C ILE A 809 37.70 7.44 3.81
N LYS A 810 37.05 8.01 2.80
CA LYS A 810 36.76 7.31 1.54
C LYS A 810 38.01 6.98 0.73
N GLU A 811 39.03 7.84 0.78
CA GLU A 811 40.33 7.57 0.16
C GLU A 811 41.09 6.46 0.90
N ALA A 812 41.10 6.48 2.24
CA ALA A 812 41.67 5.42 3.07
C ALA A 812 41.04 4.05 2.75
N TYR A 813 39.72 4.01 2.58
CA TYR A 813 39.01 2.80 2.13
C TYR A 813 39.50 2.27 0.78
N LYS A 814 39.69 3.14 -0.22
CA LYS A 814 40.21 2.73 -1.53
C LYS A 814 41.64 2.18 -1.44
N ASN A 815 42.47 2.80 -0.60
CA ASN A 815 43.85 2.36 -0.38
C ASN A 815 43.90 1.00 0.31
N ALA A 816 43.11 0.81 1.38
CA ALA A 816 42.97 -0.48 2.06
C ALA A 816 42.43 -1.57 1.12
N GLN A 817 41.45 -1.24 0.28
CA GLN A 817 40.94 -2.17 -0.72
C GLN A 817 42.01 -2.61 -1.72
N ALA A 818 42.85 -1.68 -2.19
CA ALA A 818 43.96 -1.99 -3.09
C ALA A 818 45.01 -2.87 -2.40
N ASP A 819 45.34 -2.60 -1.15
CA ASP A 819 46.28 -3.40 -0.34
C ASP A 819 45.78 -4.85 -0.15
N TYR A 820 44.54 -5.07 0.28
CA TYR A 820 44.01 -6.44 0.39
C TYR A 820 43.89 -7.15 -0.97
N LEU A 821 43.66 -6.42 -2.06
CA LEU A 821 43.66 -6.99 -3.40
C LEU A 821 45.07 -7.45 -3.80
N ASP A 822 46.10 -6.66 -3.49
CA ASP A 822 47.50 -7.03 -3.73
C ASP A 822 47.91 -8.25 -2.89
N ARG A 823 47.59 -8.24 -1.59
CA ARG A 823 47.80 -9.38 -0.67
C ARG A 823 47.11 -10.66 -1.13
N SER A 824 46.02 -10.57 -1.89
CA SER A 824 45.32 -11.74 -2.42
C SER A 824 46.16 -12.54 -3.41
N SER A 825 47.23 -11.98 -3.99
CA SER A 825 48.13 -12.65 -4.92
C SER A 825 47.41 -13.35 -6.10
N GLY A 826 46.25 -12.81 -6.53
CA GLY A 826 45.43 -13.41 -7.59
C GLY A 826 44.45 -14.50 -7.13
N ASN A 827 44.37 -14.78 -5.83
CA ASN A 827 43.35 -15.66 -5.25
C ASN A 827 41.95 -15.08 -5.49
N SER A 828 41.15 -15.79 -6.29
CA SER A 828 39.83 -15.32 -6.71
C SER A 828 38.82 -15.16 -5.57
N ILE A 829 38.97 -15.93 -4.47
CA ILE A 829 38.11 -15.85 -3.28
C ILE A 829 38.52 -14.64 -2.43
N ALA A 830 39.81 -14.53 -2.11
CA ALA A 830 40.32 -13.41 -1.30
C ALA A 830 40.15 -12.06 -2.01
N GLY A 831 40.34 -11.99 -3.33
CA GLY A 831 40.12 -10.78 -4.13
C GLY A 831 38.66 -10.31 -4.10
N ARG A 832 37.68 -11.22 -3.95
CA ARG A 832 36.26 -10.86 -3.79
C ARG A 832 35.94 -10.29 -2.40
N LEU A 833 36.70 -10.68 -1.38
CA LEU A 833 36.50 -10.27 0.01
C LEU A 833 37.25 -8.98 0.38
N ALA A 834 38.26 -8.57 -0.41
CA ALA A 834 39.08 -7.38 -0.19
C ALA A 834 38.28 -6.11 0.13
N ALA A 835 37.15 -5.92 -0.55
CA ALA A 835 36.27 -4.78 -0.33
C ALA A 835 35.68 -4.74 1.09
N TYR A 836 35.35 -5.89 1.70
CA TYR A 836 34.75 -5.95 3.04
C TYR A 836 35.83 -5.88 4.12
N PHE A 837 36.99 -6.50 3.87
CA PHE A 837 38.14 -6.36 4.76
C PHE A 837 38.59 -4.91 4.89
N ALA A 838 38.63 -4.18 3.77
CA ALA A 838 38.89 -2.74 3.78
C ALA A 838 37.84 -1.94 4.55
N VAL A 839 36.55 -2.33 4.51
CA VAL A 839 35.53 -1.71 5.37
C VAL A 839 35.86 -1.96 6.84
N LEU A 840 36.14 -3.21 7.22
CA LEU A 840 36.42 -3.58 8.61
C LEU A 840 37.66 -2.87 9.17
N GLN A 841 38.72 -2.74 8.36
CA GLN A 841 39.91 -1.97 8.73
C GLN A 841 39.59 -0.50 8.96
N VAL A 842 38.91 0.18 8.02
CA VAL A 842 38.56 1.60 8.18
C VAL A 842 37.62 1.83 9.36
N VAL A 843 36.69 0.90 9.61
CA VAL A 843 35.83 0.95 10.80
C VAL A 843 36.65 0.81 12.07
N ALA A 844 37.64 -0.10 12.10
CA ALA A 844 38.53 -0.24 13.24
C ALA A 844 39.38 1.01 13.50
N ASP A 845 39.95 1.63 12.45
CA ASP A 845 40.70 2.89 12.55
C ASP A 845 39.87 3.98 13.23
N ILE A 846 38.61 4.12 12.82
CA ILE A 846 37.72 5.16 13.32
C ILE A 846 37.21 4.79 14.72
N ALA A 847 36.86 3.53 14.95
CA ALA A 847 36.38 3.04 16.24
C ALA A 847 37.46 3.15 17.32
N ASP A 848 38.72 2.90 17.00
CA ASP A 848 39.84 3.07 17.94
C ASP A 848 39.90 4.50 18.47
N VAL A 849 39.87 5.49 17.57
CA VAL A 849 39.93 6.91 17.94
C VAL A 849 38.63 7.39 18.60
N ALA A 850 37.47 7.04 18.04
CA ALA A 850 36.18 7.51 18.51
C ALA A 850 35.76 6.86 19.83
N LEU A 851 35.99 5.55 19.95
CA LEU A 851 35.54 4.73 21.08
C LEU A 851 36.66 4.41 22.06
N LYS A 852 37.93 4.75 21.82
CA LYS A 852 39.07 4.42 22.70
C LYS A 852 38.98 2.97 23.17
N LEU A 853 39.07 2.06 22.20
CA LEU A 853 38.87 0.64 22.42
C LEU A 853 39.86 0.11 23.48
N PRO A 854 39.49 -0.92 24.26
CA PRO A 854 40.29 -1.41 25.38
C PRO A 854 41.47 -2.30 24.95
N TRP A 855 41.78 -2.36 23.65
CA TRP A 855 42.86 -3.15 23.08
C TRP A 855 43.71 -2.27 22.16
N ASP A 856 44.97 -2.66 21.96
CA ASP A 856 45.86 -1.94 21.06
C ASP A 856 45.38 -2.05 19.62
N PHE A 857 45.40 -0.91 18.92
CA PHE A 857 45.01 -0.87 17.52
C PHE A 857 45.95 -1.74 16.67
N GLN A 858 45.35 -2.64 15.90
CA GLN A 858 45.98 -3.43 14.85
C GLN A 858 44.97 -3.61 13.71
N ASP A 859 45.46 -3.94 12.51
CA ASP A 859 44.59 -4.40 11.41
C ASP A 859 43.78 -5.61 11.92
N PRO A 860 42.44 -5.46 12.05
CA PRO A 860 41.60 -6.46 12.70
C PRO A 860 41.46 -7.74 11.87
N VAL A 861 41.75 -7.66 10.56
CA VAL A 861 41.66 -8.79 9.64
C VAL A 861 43.02 -9.47 9.51
N ALA A 862 44.13 -8.73 9.58
CA ALA A 862 45.48 -9.28 9.38
C ALA A 862 45.77 -10.53 10.24
N GLN A 863 45.31 -10.53 11.50
CA GLN A 863 45.54 -11.64 12.42
C GLN A 863 44.78 -12.93 12.04
N VAL A 864 43.67 -12.80 11.32
CA VAL A 864 42.81 -13.92 10.93
C VAL A 864 42.85 -14.19 9.42
N TRP A 865 43.54 -13.35 8.65
CA TRP A 865 43.57 -13.37 7.18
C TRP A 865 43.90 -14.74 6.61
N GLU A 866 45.04 -15.32 6.99
CA GLU A 866 45.48 -16.63 6.49
C GLU A 866 44.47 -17.72 6.85
N GLN A 867 43.95 -17.68 8.07
CA GLN A 867 42.97 -18.65 8.55
C GLN A 867 41.66 -18.56 7.76
N LEU A 868 41.16 -17.34 7.53
CA LEU A 868 39.91 -17.11 6.80
C LEU A 868 40.00 -17.54 5.33
N ILE A 869 41.14 -17.26 4.68
CA ILE A 869 41.35 -17.70 3.29
C ILE A 869 41.45 -19.22 3.21
N ASN A 870 42.28 -19.83 4.06
CA ASN A 870 42.47 -21.28 4.05
C ASN A 870 41.15 -22.02 4.36
N GLU A 871 40.39 -21.56 5.36
CA GLU A 871 39.09 -22.14 5.73
C GLU A 871 38.04 -21.98 4.61
N ALA A 872 38.05 -20.85 3.90
CA ALA A 872 37.17 -20.64 2.75
C ALA A 872 37.51 -21.57 1.58
N GLU A 873 38.80 -21.76 1.28
CA GLU A 873 39.29 -22.68 0.25
C GLU A 873 39.01 -24.14 0.57
N GLU A 874 39.36 -24.60 1.79
CA GLU A 874 39.08 -25.96 2.26
C GLU A 874 37.59 -26.27 2.21
N GLY A 875 36.78 -25.26 2.58
CA GLY A 875 35.34 -25.34 2.55
C GLY A 875 34.74 -25.52 1.16
N ASP A 876 35.25 -24.81 0.16
CA ASP A 876 34.78 -24.94 -1.23
C ASP A 876 35.22 -26.30 -1.82
N ARG A 877 36.47 -26.69 -1.57
CA ARG A 877 37.02 -27.99 -2.00
C ARG A 877 36.25 -29.17 -1.44
N ALA A 878 35.87 -29.11 -0.15
CA ALA A 878 35.06 -30.15 0.48
C ALA A 878 33.65 -30.23 -0.13
N LYS A 879 33.03 -29.11 -0.53
CA LYS A 879 31.72 -29.15 -1.22
C LYS A 879 31.85 -29.78 -2.60
N SER A 880 32.85 -29.39 -3.38
CA SER A 880 33.10 -30.01 -4.70
C SER A 880 33.34 -31.51 -4.60
N ALA A 881 34.08 -31.95 -3.57
CA ALA A 881 34.28 -33.37 -3.31
C ALA A 881 32.96 -34.11 -3.04
N LEU A 882 32.04 -33.48 -2.30
CA LEU A 882 30.73 -34.06 -1.97
C LEU A 882 29.88 -34.23 -3.23
N ASP A 883 29.81 -33.19 -4.07
CA ASP A 883 29.05 -33.19 -5.32
C ASP A 883 29.60 -34.22 -6.33
N ASN A 884 30.92 -34.40 -6.36
CA ASN A 884 31.58 -35.41 -7.20
C ASN A 884 31.37 -36.85 -6.67
N VAL A 885 31.38 -37.05 -5.35
CA VAL A 885 31.03 -38.34 -4.76
C VAL A 885 29.57 -38.70 -5.01
N PHE A 886 28.65 -37.73 -4.96
CA PHE A 886 27.25 -37.94 -5.31
C PHE A 886 27.06 -38.27 -6.79
N SER A 887 27.69 -37.48 -7.69
CA SER A 887 27.68 -37.76 -9.13
C SER A 887 28.19 -39.16 -9.44
N TRP A 888 29.27 -39.58 -8.76
CA TRP A 888 29.79 -40.94 -8.85
C TRP A 888 28.77 -41.97 -8.35
N ALA A 889 28.12 -41.74 -7.20
CA ALA A 889 27.12 -42.65 -6.66
C ALA A 889 25.93 -42.82 -7.60
N VAL A 890 25.40 -41.73 -8.15
CA VAL A 890 24.30 -41.74 -9.14
C VAL A 890 24.67 -42.57 -10.37
N ALA A 891 25.89 -42.42 -10.89
CA ALA A 891 26.37 -43.22 -12.02
C ALA A 891 26.58 -44.71 -11.65
N ASN A 892 26.73 -45.03 -10.36
CA ASN A 892 27.05 -46.35 -9.85
C ASN A 892 25.95 -46.92 -8.92
N GLN A 893 24.67 -46.54 -9.11
CA GLN A 893 23.56 -46.96 -8.23
C GLN A 893 23.47 -48.48 -7.99
N ARG A 894 23.86 -49.29 -8.98
CA ARG A 894 23.86 -50.76 -8.87
C ARG A 894 24.89 -51.29 -7.85
N GLN A 895 25.88 -50.49 -7.45
CA GLN A 895 26.87 -50.83 -6.43
C GLN A 895 26.41 -50.50 -5.01
N PHE A 896 25.15 -50.13 -4.79
CA PHE A 896 24.61 -49.86 -3.47
C PHE A 896 23.51 -50.86 -3.11
N CYS A 897 23.64 -51.50 -1.94
CA CYS A 897 22.54 -52.31 -1.41
C CYS A 897 21.33 -51.40 -1.19
N GLY A 898 20.13 -51.85 -1.59
CA GLY A 898 18.90 -51.03 -1.66
C GLY A 898 18.55 -50.47 -3.04
N ARG A 899 19.51 -50.42 -3.98
CA ARG A 899 19.31 -50.01 -5.39
C ARG A 899 19.78 -51.06 -6.41
N ALA A 900 20.57 -52.04 -5.97
CA ALA A 900 20.92 -53.20 -6.79
C ALA A 900 19.67 -54.02 -7.17
N PRO A 901 19.55 -54.49 -8.43
CA PRO A 901 18.40 -55.28 -8.85
C PRO A 901 18.33 -56.61 -8.08
N THR A 902 17.21 -56.82 -7.39
CA THR A 902 16.84 -58.10 -6.78
C THR A 902 16.27 -59.02 -7.85
N GLY A 903 16.93 -60.16 -8.09
CA GLY A 903 16.38 -61.22 -8.94
C GLY A 903 15.26 -61.98 -8.24
N LEU A 904 14.48 -62.78 -9.00
CA LEU A 904 13.41 -63.66 -8.51
C LEU A 904 13.84 -64.70 -7.44
N TYR A 905 15.14 -64.86 -7.20
CA TYR A 905 15.72 -65.81 -6.24
C TYR A 905 16.73 -65.19 -5.24
N GLY A 906 16.74 -63.86 -5.06
CA GLY A 906 17.66 -63.18 -4.13
C GLY A 906 18.84 -62.47 -4.84
N PRO A 907 19.79 -61.89 -4.08
CA PRO A 907 20.86 -61.05 -4.64
C PRO A 907 21.71 -61.83 -5.63
N THR A 908 22.01 -61.22 -6.78
CA THR A 908 22.90 -61.77 -7.79
C THR A 908 24.31 -61.84 -7.20
N SER A 909 24.83 -63.06 -7.05
CA SER A 909 26.16 -63.32 -6.50
C SER A 909 27.23 -62.81 -7.48
N ASN A 910 27.63 -61.54 -7.35
CA ASN A 910 28.94 -60.97 -7.75
C ASN A 910 29.00 -59.41 -7.71
N ILE A 911 28.08 -58.72 -7.00
CA ILE A 911 28.16 -57.24 -6.89
C ILE A 911 29.06 -56.86 -5.72
N SER A 912 30.19 -56.19 -6.00
CA SER A 912 30.98 -55.50 -4.98
C SER A 912 30.28 -54.21 -4.58
N TYR A 913 29.78 -54.15 -3.35
CA TYR A 913 29.06 -52.98 -2.87
C TYR A 913 30.00 -51.85 -2.46
N ALA A 914 29.75 -50.64 -2.95
CA ALA A 914 30.36 -49.40 -2.48
C ALA A 914 29.74 -48.94 -1.14
N GLY A 915 28.52 -49.39 -0.85
CA GLY A 915 27.83 -49.16 0.42
C GLY A 915 26.32 -49.44 0.34
N ARG A 916 25.52 -48.66 1.08
CA ARG A 916 24.06 -48.74 1.11
C ARG A 916 23.43 -47.44 0.66
N TRP A 917 22.45 -47.50 -0.21
CA TRP A 917 21.61 -46.34 -0.54
C TRP A 917 20.24 -46.58 0.09
N ASP A 918 19.73 -45.57 0.78
CA ASP A 918 18.37 -45.62 1.28
C ASP A 918 17.35 -45.86 0.14
N SER A 919 16.35 -46.70 0.42
CA SER A 919 15.45 -47.28 -0.59
C SER A 919 14.25 -46.39 -0.88
N GLY A 920 13.76 -46.37 -2.12
CA GLY A 920 12.57 -45.60 -2.53
C GLY A 920 12.88 -44.29 -3.26
N SER A 921 11.87 -43.60 -3.79
CA SER A 921 12.02 -42.26 -4.38
C SER A 921 12.40 -41.20 -3.33
N ASP A 922 11.98 -41.43 -2.09
CA ASP A 922 12.08 -40.48 -0.97
C ASP A 922 13.28 -40.81 -0.05
N TRP A 923 14.36 -41.33 -0.62
CA TRP A 923 15.58 -41.70 0.12
C TRP A 923 16.11 -40.53 0.96
N GLU A 924 16.70 -40.78 2.12
CA GLU A 924 17.18 -39.71 3.03
C GLU A 924 18.72 -39.62 3.13
N TRP A 925 19.44 -40.67 2.75
CA TRP A 925 20.90 -40.74 2.88
C TRP A 925 21.55 -41.78 1.95
N ILE A 926 22.86 -41.63 1.75
CA ILE A 926 23.74 -42.59 1.06
C ILE A 926 24.90 -42.96 2.00
N GLY A 927 25.01 -44.23 2.32
CA GLY A 927 26.09 -44.78 3.13
C GLY A 927 27.18 -45.40 2.27
N PHE A 928 28.44 -45.05 2.55
CA PHE A 928 29.61 -45.62 1.88
C PHE A 928 30.45 -46.44 2.86
N PHE A 929 31.02 -47.55 2.40
CA PHE A 929 32.10 -48.18 3.16
C PHE A 929 33.29 -47.22 3.25
N PRO A 930 33.92 -47.04 4.42
CA PRO A 930 34.97 -46.01 4.59
C PRO A 930 36.11 -46.14 3.57
N HIS A 931 36.61 -47.35 3.34
CA HIS A 931 37.69 -47.59 2.37
C HIS A 931 37.26 -47.27 0.92
N LYS A 932 36.00 -47.52 0.56
CA LYS A 932 35.47 -47.20 -0.78
C LYS A 932 35.30 -45.71 -0.97
N LEU A 933 34.80 -44.99 0.03
CA LEU A 933 34.69 -43.54 -0.05
C LEU A 933 36.05 -42.87 -0.18
N LYS A 934 37.06 -43.33 0.58
CA LYS A 934 38.44 -42.84 0.46
C LYS A 934 39.00 -43.07 -0.94
N GLU A 935 38.84 -44.28 -1.48
CA GLU A 935 39.25 -44.64 -2.84
C GLU A 935 38.58 -43.72 -3.89
N ILE A 936 37.28 -43.45 -3.78
CA ILE A 936 36.55 -42.55 -4.69
C ILE A 936 37.12 -41.13 -4.64
N LEU A 937 37.33 -40.60 -3.43
CA LEU A 937 37.86 -39.26 -3.23
C LEU A 937 39.29 -39.12 -3.77
N GLU A 938 40.17 -40.08 -3.47
CA GLU A 938 41.57 -40.08 -3.88
C GLU A 938 41.71 -40.22 -5.40
N ASN A 939 40.89 -41.08 -6.04
CA ASN A 939 40.84 -41.21 -7.51
C ASN A 939 40.38 -39.91 -8.21
N GLN A 940 39.69 -39.02 -7.50
CA GLN A 940 39.25 -37.72 -8.00
C GLN A 940 40.19 -36.57 -7.59
N GLY A 941 41.35 -36.87 -7.00
CA GLY A 941 42.35 -35.87 -6.62
C GLY A 941 42.07 -35.16 -5.28
N TYR A 942 41.22 -35.74 -4.43
CA TYR A 942 40.96 -35.22 -3.08
C TYR A 942 41.74 -35.99 -2.02
N GLU A 943 42.25 -35.26 -1.03
CA GLU A 943 42.74 -35.86 0.20
C GLU A 943 41.55 -36.27 1.07
N SER A 944 41.40 -37.57 1.30
CA SER A 944 40.16 -38.14 1.84
C SER A 944 39.88 -37.76 3.29
N ASP A 945 40.88 -37.82 4.17
CA ASP A 945 40.69 -37.55 5.61
C ASP A 945 40.35 -36.07 5.94
N PRO A 946 41.02 -35.06 5.36
CA PRO A 946 40.62 -33.65 5.54
C PRO A 946 39.21 -33.37 5.03
N VAL A 947 38.85 -33.90 3.86
CA VAL A 947 37.51 -33.71 3.27
C VAL A 947 36.41 -34.30 4.15
N ILE A 948 36.58 -35.55 4.59
CA ILE A 948 35.59 -36.22 5.46
C ILE A 948 35.48 -35.51 6.81
N ARG A 949 36.59 -34.97 7.34
CA ARG A 949 36.57 -34.14 8.56
C ARG A 949 35.71 -32.89 8.37
N VAL A 950 35.90 -32.17 7.26
CA VAL A 950 35.10 -30.99 6.94
C VAL A 950 33.63 -31.37 6.76
N TRP A 951 33.31 -32.49 6.12
CA TRP A 951 31.93 -32.97 5.99
C TRP A 951 31.27 -33.25 7.34
N ARG A 952 32.02 -33.81 8.30
CA ARG A 952 31.55 -33.99 9.68
C ARG A 952 31.30 -32.66 10.36
N GLU A 953 32.25 -31.73 10.28
CA GLU A 953 32.15 -30.40 10.90
C GLU A 953 31.00 -29.59 10.33
N ARG A 954 30.59 -29.89 9.09
CA ARG A 954 29.43 -29.29 8.42
C ARG A 954 28.11 -30.04 8.62
N ASP A 955 28.09 -31.08 9.46
CA ASP A 955 26.90 -31.92 9.71
C ASP A 955 26.33 -32.55 8.41
N TRP A 956 27.18 -32.74 7.40
CA TRP A 956 26.81 -33.38 6.11
C TRP A 956 26.83 -34.90 6.19
N ILE A 957 27.48 -35.45 7.22
CA ILE A 957 27.50 -36.88 7.50
C ILE A 957 26.92 -37.20 8.87
N GLU A 958 26.20 -38.32 8.97
CA GLU A 958 25.67 -38.80 10.24
C GLU A 958 26.69 -39.64 11.02
N THR A 959 26.70 -39.48 12.34
CA THR A 959 27.54 -40.26 13.28
C THR A 959 26.69 -40.95 14.36
N ASP A 960 27.19 -42.03 14.95
CA ASP A 960 26.55 -42.64 16.14
C ASP A 960 26.54 -41.63 17.32
N ALA A 961 25.47 -41.58 18.13
CA ALA A 961 25.39 -40.71 19.31
C ALA A 961 26.28 -41.23 20.47
N GLY A 962 27.17 -40.37 20.99
CA GLY A 962 28.06 -40.65 22.12
C GLY A 962 29.45 -40.02 21.96
N GLU A 963 30.14 -39.71 23.07
CA GLU A 963 31.37 -38.88 23.19
C GLU A 963 32.64 -39.37 22.45
N ASN A 964 32.55 -40.33 21.53
CA ASN A 964 33.72 -40.86 20.81
C ASN A 964 33.72 -40.49 19.32
N LYS A 965 34.53 -39.47 18.98
CA LYS A 965 35.23 -39.03 17.74
C LYS A 965 35.12 -39.86 16.42
N ARG A 966 34.08 -40.64 16.14
CA ARG A 966 34.01 -41.54 14.97
C ARG A 966 33.18 -40.94 13.85
N MET A 967 33.74 -40.89 12.64
CA MET A 967 33.11 -40.36 11.41
C MET A 967 32.13 -41.36 10.74
N THR A 968 31.69 -42.39 11.47
CA THR A 968 30.90 -43.50 10.90
C THR A 968 29.70 -43.83 11.77
N LYS A 969 28.61 -44.28 11.13
CA LYS A 969 27.39 -44.77 11.77
C LYS A 969 27.15 -46.24 11.43
N ARG A 970 26.54 -46.98 12.35
CA ARG A 970 26.17 -48.39 12.11
C ARG A 970 24.86 -48.47 11.34
N VAL A 971 24.87 -49.14 10.19
CA VAL A 971 23.72 -49.32 9.31
C VAL A 971 23.66 -50.78 8.83
N ARG A 972 22.45 -51.34 8.71
CA ARG A 972 22.26 -52.70 8.21
C ARG A 972 22.44 -52.72 6.68
N CYS A 973 23.19 -53.63 6.09
CA CYS A 973 23.30 -53.83 4.63
C CYS A 973 23.33 -55.35 4.37
N GLU A 974 22.45 -55.84 3.49
CA GLU A 974 22.31 -57.29 3.21
C GLU A 974 22.17 -58.13 4.51
N GLY A 975 21.35 -57.66 5.45
CA GLY A 975 21.12 -58.33 6.74
C GLY A 975 22.19 -58.11 7.82
N ASN A 976 23.39 -57.65 7.47
CA ASN A 976 24.51 -57.45 8.40
C ASN A 976 24.60 -56.01 8.91
N LEU A 977 24.94 -55.80 10.18
CA LEU A 977 25.17 -54.47 10.74
C LEU A 977 26.63 -54.04 10.49
N VAL A 978 26.85 -53.03 9.66
CA VAL A 978 28.17 -52.57 9.22
C VAL A 978 28.36 -51.07 9.48
N ARG A 979 29.61 -50.60 9.60
CA ARG A 979 29.92 -49.18 9.76
C ARG A 979 30.15 -48.53 8.41
N MET A 980 29.46 -47.42 8.19
CA MET A 980 29.53 -46.64 6.95
C MET A 980 29.65 -45.15 7.27
N ILE A 981 30.18 -44.39 6.32
CA ILE A 981 30.10 -42.92 6.32
C ILE A 981 28.78 -42.58 5.65
N ILE A 982 27.86 -41.99 6.41
CA ILE A 982 26.47 -41.76 5.96
C ILE A 982 26.36 -40.32 5.51
N VAL A 983 26.33 -40.07 4.21
CA VAL A 983 26.09 -38.75 3.63
C VAL A 983 24.58 -38.51 3.61
N ARG A 984 24.14 -37.39 4.19
CA ARG A 984 22.73 -37.01 4.22
C ARG A 984 22.30 -36.45 2.87
N ARG A 985 21.04 -36.70 2.49
CA ARG A 985 20.46 -36.17 1.25
C ARG A 985 20.38 -34.65 1.23
N ASP A 986 20.04 -34.02 2.34
CA ASP A 986 19.96 -32.55 2.45
C ASP A 986 21.31 -31.85 2.22
N ALA A 987 22.44 -32.52 2.45
CA ALA A 987 23.77 -32.02 2.09
C ALA A 987 24.03 -32.04 0.56
N LEU A 988 23.27 -32.86 -0.17
CA LEU A 988 23.34 -33.09 -1.62
C LEU A 988 22.28 -32.26 -2.38
N ASP A 989 21.06 -32.19 -1.83
CA ASP A 989 19.86 -31.55 -2.40
C ASP A 989 19.83 -30.01 -2.28
N ILE A 990 20.92 -29.40 -1.82
CA ILE A 990 21.15 -27.94 -1.94
C ILE A 990 21.08 -27.49 -3.42
N ASN A 991 21.10 -28.44 -4.38
CA ASN A 991 21.19 -28.20 -5.81
C ASN A 991 19.93 -28.47 -6.65
N ASP A 992 18.88 -29.15 -6.17
CA ASP A 992 17.82 -29.66 -7.07
C ASP A 992 16.39 -29.10 -6.86
N ASP A 993 16.15 -28.24 -5.87
CA ASP A 993 14.79 -27.72 -5.60
C ASP A 993 14.41 -26.44 -6.37
N ILE A 994 15.10 -26.16 -7.50
CA ILE A 994 14.69 -25.12 -8.45
C ILE A 994 14.78 -25.67 -9.88
N GLY A 995 13.78 -26.49 -10.24
CA GLY A 995 13.43 -26.72 -11.64
C GLY A 995 13.44 -28.18 -12.07
N ASN A 996 12.41 -28.93 -11.70
CA ASN A 996 11.73 -29.88 -12.59
C ASN A 996 10.58 -30.54 -11.84
N ASN A 997 9.37 -29.99 -12.02
CA ASN A 997 8.13 -30.75 -11.88
C ASN A 997 7.15 -30.18 -12.88
N ASP A 998 7.32 -30.61 -14.13
CA ASP A 998 6.27 -30.77 -15.13
C ASP A 998 6.88 -31.54 -16.31
N ILE A 999 6.61 -32.85 -16.36
CA ILE A 999 6.45 -33.72 -17.54
C ILE A 999 6.31 -35.17 -17.03
N LEU A 1000 5.20 -35.83 -17.45
CA LEU A 1000 4.70 -37.19 -17.13
C LEU A 1000 3.84 -37.21 -15.85
N ASP A 1001 2.51 -37.02 -15.89
CA ASP A 1001 1.46 -37.81 -16.56
C ASP A 1001 0.14 -37.03 -16.61
#